data_AF-A0A5B8BV18-F1
#
_entry.id   AF-A0A5B8BV18-F1
#
_cell.length_a   1.000
_cell.length_b   1.000
_cell.length_c   1.000
_cell.angle_alpha   90.00
_cell.angle_beta   90.00
_cell.angle_gamma   90.00
#
_symmetry.space_group_name_H-M   'P 1'
#
loop_
_entity.id
_entity.type
_entity.pdbx_description
1 polymer ?
#
loop_
_entity_poly.entity_id
_entity_poly.type
_entity_poly.pdbx_seq_one_letter_code
_entity_poly.pdbx_strand_id
1 'polypeptide(L)'
;MSCLRLILLALSLALASPGVAQDRGKTTEQIAADADEEALFELYSQGRIEEALPAAEALQRALEAAYGTYSERALLNHALVGNILERVGRRKESLEMTRRVLDLWVTHHGRNHPQAQRARMNLAMALSNSRRAGEAMPYALEALEFAQGHWGPDHVTTLFFRSNVAGLMERTGKFEAAMEEFRAVAEALEGASGVRAGRHRANAYSHAARMAEQLGRYDEALQLYVEAVVATRAAFGNKHPVLQTVLYKGGRLAAQLRYFDVAAEVLLESAELAEALYGAKSRQTNEANAMIALLLTREGPGAQYYDIGVGLLDTVLANMEETLGRTHPSLSEPLAWAATLANEQGRWARALELGRWSAEIGTSMASPWFDALAAAEEAGAMTAEEAAEEAFEVAQSSYFSVASSSTRLLGQRLELSREGVGDAARRYTDNIRRRNELQAALLDYSGLPLEDREPARLEAMQAELAATIAEMETLQAELAGRDRWLNGLRAGEAARAEAVRAQLKPGEAVVIIDTASKPGVSSRIVIVSRDSAAWAEVPASHEELAALVERVRAGIELKIGVRAAVSLSAASGEAPQEFDNAAAAALYALTFGQVAEALEGMDHLYVELRGPISSLPPQLMLRSETDGGLAGADWLLRHHAVTVIPSVLSLRISALGAEAGRAPEPFLGVANPNYGAKAPASNARMAALRSGLAPLPETAGEVRAVASAVQAGDGAVLEAAAASEAAVKAGALDRFRVLYFATHGLMAGDAVGGAVLDEPALALTPGGAEDGFLKVSEIARLKLNADWVVLSACNTAVGGEPGGEALSGLAQGFFYAGARALLVSHWPVESQSAVALMTDIFARRAADPALTAAQAQRQASLALMEQPKWSHPAYWAPFILVGDPG
;
A
#
# COMPACT_ATOMS: atom_id res chain seq x y z
N MET A 1 51.50 26.78 -64.22
CA MET A 1 50.23 27.51 -64.48
C MET A 1 49.00 26.86 -63.82
N SER A 2 49.14 26.14 -62.70
CA SER A 2 48.03 25.34 -62.14
C SER A 2 47.63 25.68 -60.69
N CYS A 3 48.32 26.61 -60.01
CA CYS A 3 47.93 27.06 -58.66
C CYS A 3 46.94 28.23 -58.66
N LEU A 4 46.93 29.10 -59.68
CA LEU A 4 46.04 30.27 -59.72
C LEU A 4 44.59 29.93 -60.16
N ARG A 5 44.40 28.84 -60.92
CA ARG A 5 43.06 28.32 -61.29
C ARG A 5 42.39 27.53 -60.15
N LEU A 6 43.16 26.88 -59.27
CA LEU A 6 42.64 26.16 -58.09
C LEU A 6 42.20 27.12 -56.98
N ILE A 7 42.86 28.28 -56.83
CA ILE A 7 42.45 29.32 -55.87
C ILE A 7 41.18 30.05 -56.33
N LEU A 8 40.98 30.27 -57.63
CA LEU A 8 39.74 30.87 -58.17
C LEU A 8 38.55 29.88 -58.22
N LEU A 9 38.80 28.58 -58.31
CA LEU A 9 37.75 27.55 -58.17
C LEU A 9 37.35 27.33 -56.69
N ALA A 10 38.31 27.42 -55.77
CA ALA A 10 38.04 27.37 -54.32
C ALA A 10 37.28 28.62 -53.83
N LEU A 11 37.53 29.81 -54.40
CA LEU A 11 36.74 31.02 -54.10
C LEU A 11 35.33 31.00 -54.70
N SER A 12 35.10 30.28 -55.81
CA SER A 12 33.75 30.19 -56.43
C SER A 12 32.89 29.08 -55.83
N LEU A 13 33.47 28.04 -55.22
CA LEU A 13 32.74 27.00 -54.47
C LEU A 13 32.49 27.36 -53.01
N ALA A 14 33.31 28.23 -52.40
CA ALA A 14 33.04 28.81 -51.08
C ALA A 14 31.94 29.89 -51.08
N LEU A 15 31.52 30.37 -52.26
CA LEU A 15 30.42 31.33 -52.44
C LEU A 15 29.08 30.68 -52.86
N ALA A 16 28.98 29.34 -52.81
CA ALA A 16 27.78 28.59 -53.22
C ALA A 16 27.15 27.73 -52.10
N SER A 17 27.35 28.09 -50.82
CA SER A 17 26.52 27.60 -49.71
C SER A 17 25.58 28.72 -49.25
N PRO A 18 24.27 28.48 -49.07
CA PRO A 18 23.28 29.52 -48.75
C PRO A 18 23.32 29.99 -47.29
N GLY A 19 24.48 29.95 -46.62
CA GLY A 19 24.64 30.33 -45.21
C GLY A 19 25.15 31.75 -44.96
N VAL A 20 25.81 32.40 -45.93
CA VAL A 20 26.45 33.72 -45.72
C VAL A 20 25.54 34.90 -46.15
N ALA A 21 24.28 34.62 -46.51
CA ALA A 21 23.31 35.65 -46.89
C ALA A 21 22.39 36.10 -45.73
N GLN A 22 22.43 35.45 -44.55
CA GLN A 22 21.52 35.75 -43.43
C GLN A 22 22.06 36.77 -42.40
N ASP A 23 23.35 37.12 -42.43
CA ASP A 23 23.95 38.04 -41.44
C ASP A 23 23.90 39.52 -41.84
N ARG A 24 23.28 39.86 -42.97
CA ARG A 24 23.07 41.27 -43.35
C ARG A 24 21.86 41.84 -42.60
N GLY A 25 22.05 42.13 -41.32
CA GLY A 25 21.05 42.82 -40.49
C GLY A 25 21.15 42.60 -38.98
N LYS A 26 22.01 41.68 -38.51
CA LYS A 26 22.13 41.36 -37.08
C LYS A 26 23.09 42.29 -36.35
N THR A 27 22.76 42.66 -35.11
CA THR A 27 23.68 43.41 -34.25
C THR A 27 24.78 42.49 -33.69
N THR A 28 25.90 43.05 -33.23
CA THR A 28 26.97 42.28 -32.59
C THR A 28 26.46 41.48 -31.38
N GLU A 29 25.49 42.01 -30.65
CA GLU A 29 24.81 41.34 -29.53
C GLU A 29 23.98 40.13 -29.99
N GLN A 30 23.34 40.22 -31.16
CA GLN A 30 22.58 39.11 -31.76
C GLN A 30 23.47 37.98 -32.25
N ILE A 31 24.64 38.31 -32.81
CA ILE A 31 25.65 37.31 -33.23
C ILE A 31 26.24 36.59 -32.02
N ALA A 32 26.52 37.32 -30.93
CA ALA A 32 27.03 36.73 -29.69
C ALA A 32 26.00 35.78 -29.03
N ALA A 33 24.73 36.21 -28.96
CA ALA A 33 23.66 35.36 -28.42
C ALA A 33 23.40 34.10 -29.27
N ASP A 34 23.55 34.19 -30.59
CA ASP A 34 23.45 33.02 -31.48
C ASP A 34 24.57 31.99 -31.23
N ALA A 35 25.80 32.47 -30.98
CA ALA A 35 26.91 31.60 -30.63
C ALA A 35 26.74 30.94 -29.24
N ASP A 36 26.20 31.67 -28.27
CA ASP A 36 25.89 31.14 -26.94
C ASP A 36 24.75 30.09 -26.99
N GLU A 37 23.76 30.26 -27.88
CA GLU A 37 22.71 29.25 -28.15
C GLU A 37 23.30 27.94 -28.70
N GLU A 38 24.25 28.04 -29.64
CA GLU A 38 24.93 26.89 -30.24
C GLU A 38 25.78 26.15 -29.19
N ALA A 39 26.54 26.89 -28.37
CA ALA A 39 27.33 26.31 -27.28
C ALA A 39 26.45 25.61 -26.22
N LEU A 40 25.29 26.19 -25.88
CA LEU A 40 24.34 25.55 -24.97
C LEU A 40 23.75 24.27 -25.57
N PHE A 41 23.42 24.28 -26.85
CA PHE A 41 22.92 23.09 -27.54
C PHE A 41 23.96 21.96 -27.54
N GLU A 42 25.24 22.29 -27.75
CA GLU A 42 26.33 21.32 -27.65
C GLU A 42 26.43 20.69 -26.25
N LEU A 43 26.45 21.51 -25.19
CA LEU A 43 26.47 21.03 -23.80
C LEU A 43 25.29 20.09 -23.52
N TYR A 44 24.09 20.46 -23.97
CA TYR A 44 22.89 19.66 -23.77
C TYR A 44 22.92 18.35 -24.55
N SER A 45 23.42 18.38 -25.79
CA SER A 45 23.58 17.19 -26.64
C SER A 45 24.61 16.19 -26.11
N GLN A 46 25.64 16.68 -25.42
CA GLN A 46 26.67 15.88 -24.76
C GLN A 46 26.22 15.35 -23.39
N GLY A 47 25.01 15.70 -22.93
CA GLY A 47 24.48 15.29 -21.64
C GLY A 47 25.12 15.99 -20.44
N ARG A 48 25.85 17.10 -20.67
CA ARG A 48 26.51 17.90 -19.63
C ARG A 48 25.52 18.85 -18.97
N ILE A 49 24.49 18.29 -18.33
CA ILE A 49 23.30 19.03 -17.87
C ILE A 49 23.63 20.00 -16.72
N GLU A 50 24.58 19.66 -15.85
CA GLU A 50 25.00 20.55 -14.76
C GLU A 50 25.73 21.81 -15.27
N GLU A 51 26.49 21.67 -16.36
CA GLU A 51 27.19 22.79 -17.01
C GLU A 51 26.24 23.59 -17.93
N ALA A 52 25.19 22.95 -18.43
CA ALA A 52 24.18 23.60 -19.26
C ALA A 52 23.34 24.62 -18.49
N LEU A 53 23.14 24.46 -17.18
CA LEU A 53 22.35 25.41 -16.38
C LEU A 53 22.95 26.83 -16.34
N PRO A 54 24.21 27.03 -15.89
CA PRO A 54 24.81 28.37 -15.89
C PRO A 54 24.96 28.94 -17.30
N ALA A 55 25.17 28.10 -18.31
CA ALA A 55 25.20 28.52 -19.72
C ALA A 55 23.83 29.01 -20.19
N ALA A 56 22.74 28.30 -19.86
CA ALA A 56 21.37 28.71 -20.19
C ALA A 56 20.96 30.00 -19.47
N GLU A 57 21.39 30.20 -18.23
CA GLU A 57 21.17 31.44 -17.48
C GLU A 57 21.97 32.62 -18.06
N ALA A 58 23.20 32.39 -18.51
CA ALA A 58 24.01 33.40 -19.18
C ALA A 58 23.41 33.78 -20.54
N LEU A 59 23.02 32.78 -21.33
CA LEU A 59 22.34 32.96 -22.60
C LEU A 59 21.02 33.72 -22.44
N GLN A 60 20.28 33.48 -21.35
CA GLN A 60 19.04 34.22 -21.07
C GLN A 60 19.28 35.72 -21.08
N ARG A 61 20.32 36.18 -20.37
CA ARG A 61 20.68 37.62 -20.33
C ARG A 61 21.06 38.15 -21.70
N ALA A 62 21.81 37.36 -22.48
CA ALA A 62 22.21 37.73 -23.83
C ALA A 62 21.01 37.87 -24.77
N LEU A 63 20.05 36.94 -24.72
CA LEU A 63 18.84 36.97 -25.54
C LEU A 63 17.92 38.12 -25.18
N GLU A 64 17.77 38.43 -23.88
CA GLU A 64 16.96 39.56 -23.43
C GLU A 64 17.56 40.91 -23.89
N ALA A 65 18.89 41.04 -23.89
CA ALA A 65 19.57 42.23 -24.40
C ALA A 65 19.46 42.36 -25.93
N ALA A 66 19.67 41.26 -26.66
CA ALA A 66 19.78 41.26 -28.11
C ALA A 66 18.42 41.28 -28.86
N TYR A 67 17.39 40.66 -28.27
CA TYR A 67 16.08 40.46 -28.90
C TYR A 67 14.91 41.02 -28.07
N GLY A 68 15.16 41.42 -26.82
CA GLY A 68 14.15 41.89 -25.89
C GLY A 68 13.60 40.78 -24.99
N THR A 69 13.17 41.18 -23.78
CA THR A 69 12.77 40.28 -22.69
C THR A 69 11.65 39.30 -23.05
N TYR A 70 10.71 39.71 -23.90
CA TYR A 70 9.55 38.91 -24.30
C TYR A 70 9.66 38.37 -25.72
N SER A 71 10.85 38.39 -26.32
CA SER A 71 11.07 37.73 -27.60
C SER A 71 10.84 36.22 -27.49
N GLU A 72 10.41 35.59 -28.58
CA GLU A 72 10.20 34.15 -28.58
C GLU A 72 11.45 33.39 -28.16
N ARG A 73 12.64 33.82 -28.59
CA ARG A 73 13.92 33.19 -28.23
C ARG A 73 14.20 33.29 -26.74
N ALA A 74 14.02 34.47 -26.14
CA ALA A 74 14.19 34.66 -24.70
C ALA A 74 13.21 33.79 -23.90
N LEU A 75 11.95 33.68 -24.33
CA LEU A 75 10.96 32.85 -23.63
C LEU A 75 11.17 31.34 -23.83
N LEU A 76 11.66 30.92 -25.00
CA LEU A 76 12.06 29.54 -25.26
C LEU A 76 13.25 29.13 -24.38
N ASN A 77 14.21 30.02 -24.19
CA ASN A 77 15.34 29.76 -23.30
C ASN A 77 14.93 29.72 -21.83
N HIS A 78 14.01 30.59 -21.37
CA HIS A 78 13.40 30.45 -20.02
C HIS A 78 12.72 29.07 -19.85
N ALA A 79 12.01 28.58 -20.86
CA ALA A 79 11.42 27.24 -20.83
C ALA A 79 12.50 26.14 -20.74
N LEU A 80 13.62 26.30 -21.45
CA LEU A 80 14.76 25.40 -21.40
C LEU A 80 15.42 25.39 -20.02
N VAL A 81 15.61 26.56 -19.39
CA VAL A 81 16.10 26.67 -18.00
C VAL A 81 15.18 25.89 -17.04
N GLY A 82 13.86 26.04 -17.17
CA GLY A 82 12.89 25.25 -16.40
C GLY A 82 13.08 23.72 -16.54
N ASN A 83 13.31 23.24 -17.77
CA ASN A 83 13.58 21.82 -18.04
C ASN A 83 14.95 21.37 -17.48
N ILE A 84 15.98 22.21 -17.57
CA ILE A 84 17.32 21.91 -17.02
C ILE A 84 17.23 21.79 -15.49
N LEU A 85 16.54 22.73 -14.84
CA LEU A 85 16.28 22.71 -13.38
C LEU A 85 15.62 21.39 -12.95
N GLU A 86 14.68 20.88 -13.74
CA GLU A 86 14.06 19.59 -13.48
C GLU A 86 15.06 18.43 -13.54
N ARG A 87 15.90 18.41 -14.58
CA ARG A 87 16.90 17.34 -14.79
C ARG A 87 18.01 17.34 -13.73
N VAL A 88 18.35 18.49 -13.15
CA VAL A 88 19.29 18.59 -12.02
C VAL A 88 18.59 18.41 -10.65
N GLY A 89 17.31 18.03 -10.63
CA GLY A 89 16.58 17.72 -9.40
C GLY A 89 16.02 18.94 -8.64
N ARG A 90 16.19 20.17 -9.16
CA ARG A 90 15.64 21.42 -8.58
C ARG A 90 14.16 21.59 -8.94
N ARG A 91 13.33 20.62 -8.52
CA ARG A 91 11.92 20.49 -8.94
C ARG A 91 11.05 21.69 -8.58
N LYS A 92 11.24 22.28 -7.40
CA LYS A 92 10.47 23.46 -6.96
C LYS A 92 10.72 24.66 -7.88
N GLU A 93 11.98 24.95 -8.17
CA GLU A 93 12.38 26.05 -9.04
C GLU A 93 11.97 25.82 -10.48
N SER A 94 12.05 24.58 -10.96
CA SER A 94 11.51 24.18 -12.26
C SER A 94 10.01 24.46 -12.37
N LEU A 95 9.22 24.12 -11.35
CA LEU A 95 7.78 24.34 -11.34
C LEU A 95 7.44 25.85 -11.34
N GLU A 96 8.13 26.64 -10.51
CA GLU A 96 8.00 28.10 -10.48
C GLU A 96 8.37 28.73 -11.82
N MET A 97 9.48 28.29 -12.42
CA MET A 97 9.94 28.75 -13.73
C MET A 97 8.94 28.40 -14.83
N THR A 98 8.44 27.16 -14.87
CA THR A 98 7.53 26.71 -15.91
C THR A 98 6.18 27.43 -15.84
N ARG A 99 5.69 27.73 -14.63
CA ARG A 99 4.49 28.57 -14.43
C ARG A 99 4.73 29.99 -14.95
N ARG A 100 5.85 30.60 -14.58
CA ARG A 100 6.23 31.94 -15.03
C ARG A 100 6.33 32.02 -16.55
N VAL A 101 6.96 31.03 -17.18
CA VAL A 101 7.09 30.94 -18.65
C VAL A 101 5.72 30.91 -19.31
N LEU A 102 4.79 30.10 -18.81
CA LEU A 102 3.42 30.05 -19.33
C LEU A 102 2.74 31.42 -19.22
N ASP A 103 2.82 32.07 -18.07
CA ASP A 103 2.21 33.39 -17.86
C ASP A 103 2.78 34.45 -18.81
N LEU A 104 4.11 34.43 -19.02
CA LEU A 104 4.78 35.34 -19.95
C LEU A 104 4.33 35.08 -21.40
N TRP A 105 4.24 33.82 -21.83
CA TRP A 105 3.73 33.48 -23.16
C TRP A 105 2.28 33.92 -23.36
N VAL A 106 1.40 33.64 -22.38
CA VAL A 106 -0.02 34.00 -22.45
C VAL A 106 -0.20 35.52 -22.48
N THR A 107 0.56 36.26 -21.67
CA THR A 107 0.43 37.72 -21.54
C THR A 107 0.93 38.45 -22.78
N HIS A 108 2.05 38.02 -23.36
CA HIS A 108 2.73 38.78 -24.43
C HIS A 108 2.45 38.28 -25.84
N HIS A 109 2.09 37.00 -26.00
CA HIS A 109 1.83 36.37 -27.31
C HIS A 109 0.43 35.77 -27.44
N GLY A 110 -0.33 35.73 -26.35
CA GLY A 110 -1.71 35.26 -26.31
C GLY A 110 -1.86 33.78 -25.96
N ARG A 111 -3.01 33.44 -25.35
CA ARG A 111 -3.32 32.08 -24.86
C ARG A 111 -3.27 31.00 -25.95
N ASN A 112 -3.64 31.34 -27.18
CA ASN A 112 -3.68 30.42 -28.32
C ASN A 112 -2.36 30.39 -29.11
N HIS A 113 -1.29 31.02 -28.61
CA HIS A 113 0.01 30.91 -29.24
C HIS A 113 0.52 29.46 -29.11
N PRO A 114 1.05 28.83 -30.18
CA PRO A 114 1.48 27.43 -30.12
C PRO A 114 2.55 27.16 -29.04
N GLN A 115 3.42 28.13 -28.75
CA GLN A 115 4.41 28.01 -27.68
C GLN A 115 3.80 28.18 -26.28
N ALA A 116 2.73 28.97 -26.13
CA ALA A 116 1.98 29.05 -24.87
C ALA A 116 1.36 27.68 -24.53
N GLN A 117 0.88 26.96 -25.55
CA GLN A 117 0.29 25.63 -25.37
C GLN A 117 1.35 24.55 -25.10
N ARG A 118 2.55 24.66 -25.68
CA ARG A 118 3.70 23.84 -25.27
C ARG A 118 4.14 24.12 -23.83
N ALA A 119 4.20 25.40 -23.43
CA ALA A 119 4.50 25.78 -22.05
C ALA A 119 3.44 25.24 -21.07
N ARG A 120 2.16 25.25 -21.46
CA ARG A 120 1.06 24.65 -20.70
C ARG A 120 1.22 23.15 -20.51
N MET A 121 1.57 22.42 -21.57
CA MET A 121 1.87 20.98 -21.48
C MET A 121 3.09 20.71 -20.58
N ASN A 122 4.14 21.53 -20.66
CA ASN A 122 5.30 21.39 -19.79
C ASN A 122 4.94 21.65 -18.31
N LEU A 123 4.07 22.62 -18.02
CA LEU A 123 3.56 22.85 -16.67
C LEU A 123 2.80 21.63 -16.14
N ALA A 124 1.96 21.00 -16.98
CA ALA A 124 1.29 19.76 -16.63
C ALA A 124 2.30 18.65 -16.25
N MET A 125 3.37 18.49 -17.04
CA MET A 125 4.41 17.50 -16.74
C MET A 125 5.19 17.82 -15.45
N ALA A 126 5.54 19.07 -15.20
CA ALA A 126 6.20 19.50 -13.97
C ALA A 126 5.32 19.27 -12.73
N LEU A 127 4.00 19.53 -12.82
CA LEU A 127 3.03 19.21 -11.78
C LEU A 127 2.96 17.69 -11.52
N SER A 128 2.87 16.90 -12.59
CA SER A 128 2.84 15.44 -12.53
C SER A 128 4.09 14.85 -11.87
N ASN A 129 5.28 15.34 -12.25
CA ASN A 129 6.54 14.91 -11.64
C ASN A 129 6.69 15.36 -10.17
N SER A 130 5.92 16.37 -9.76
CA SER A 130 5.73 16.78 -8.37
C SER A 130 4.62 15.98 -7.66
N ARG A 131 4.23 14.81 -8.19
CA ARG A 131 3.14 13.93 -7.74
C ARG A 131 1.75 14.56 -7.76
N ARG A 132 1.53 15.63 -8.52
CA ARG A 132 0.24 16.35 -8.62
C ARG A 132 -0.45 16.07 -9.95
N ALA A 133 -0.61 14.78 -10.29
CA ALA A 133 -1.14 14.36 -11.59
C ALA A 133 -2.60 14.80 -11.83
N GLY A 134 -3.43 14.86 -10.78
CA GLY A 134 -4.81 15.39 -10.88
C GLY A 134 -4.84 16.88 -11.27
N GLU A 135 -3.95 17.69 -10.70
CA GLU A 135 -3.83 19.11 -11.06
C GLU A 135 -3.24 19.32 -12.45
N ALA A 136 -2.42 18.39 -12.94
CA ALA A 136 -1.81 18.44 -14.25
C ALA A 136 -2.81 18.20 -15.39
N MET A 137 -3.82 17.34 -15.17
CA MET A 137 -4.71 16.86 -16.23
C MET A 137 -5.44 17.98 -16.99
N PRO A 138 -6.04 19.01 -16.34
CA PRO A 138 -6.72 20.09 -17.06
C PRO A 138 -5.79 20.87 -18.01
N TYR A 139 -4.55 21.16 -17.59
CA TYR A 139 -3.58 21.85 -18.42
C TYR A 139 -3.17 21.01 -19.64
N ALA A 140 -2.99 19.70 -19.46
CA ALA A 140 -2.64 18.79 -20.54
C ALA A 140 -3.77 18.64 -21.57
N LEU A 141 -5.02 18.52 -21.11
CA LEU A 141 -6.19 18.40 -21.99
C LEU A 141 -6.43 19.67 -22.82
N GLU A 142 -6.32 20.85 -22.22
CA GLU A 142 -6.46 22.12 -22.95
C GLU A 142 -5.38 22.26 -24.04
N ALA A 143 -4.13 21.93 -23.72
CA ALA A 143 -3.04 21.96 -24.69
C ALA A 143 -3.25 20.94 -25.83
N LEU A 144 -3.79 19.75 -25.51
CA LEU A 144 -4.12 18.72 -26.50
C LEU A 144 -5.26 19.14 -27.43
N GLU A 145 -6.33 19.72 -26.89
CA GLU A 145 -7.46 20.23 -27.69
C GLU A 145 -6.99 21.28 -28.69
N PHE A 146 -6.16 22.23 -28.25
CA PHE A 146 -5.54 23.19 -29.15
C PHE A 146 -4.69 22.51 -30.23
N ALA A 147 -3.85 21.54 -29.85
CA ALA A 147 -2.97 20.84 -30.78
C ALA A 147 -3.76 20.10 -31.87
N GLN A 148 -4.86 19.44 -31.50
CA GLN A 148 -5.76 18.76 -32.43
C GLN A 148 -6.40 19.73 -33.43
N GLY A 149 -6.86 20.89 -32.97
CA GLY A 149 -7.47 21.90 -33.85
C GLY A 149 -6.45 22.65 -34.73
N HIS A 150 -5.26 22.92 -34.21
CA HIS A 150 -4.27 23.76 -34.89
C HIS A 150 -3.34 22.97 -35.84
N TRP A 151 -2.82 21.82 -35.39
CA TRP A 151 -1.92 20.99 -36.19
C TRP A 151 -2.59 19.76 -36.80
N GLY A 152 -3.78 19.39 -36.32
CA GLY A 152 -4.46 18.14 -36.70
C GLY A 152 -4.13 16.97 -35.77
N PRO A 153 -4.96 15.92 -35.76
CA PRO A 153 -4.85 14.78 -34.84
C PRO A 153 -3.57 13.94 -35.03
N ASP A 154 -3.11 13.79 -36.28
CA ASP A 154 -1.98 12.92 -36.63
C ASP A 154 -0.63 13.65 -36.69
N HIS A 155 -0.61 14.95 -36.39
CA HIS A 155 0.64 15.70 -36.36
C HIS A 155 1.52 15.26 -35.19
N VAL A 156 2.83 15.10 -35.41
CA VAL A 156 3.79 14.58 -34.41
C VAL A 156 3.75 15.33 -33.07
N THR A 157 3.47 16.63 -33.06
CA THR A 157 3.30 17.38 -31.80
C THR A 157 2.00 17.00 -31.07
N THR A 158 0.90 16.80 -31.80
CA THR A 158 -0.37 16.37 -31.23
C THR A 158 -0.25 14.97 -30.66
N LEU A 159 0.38 14.05 -31.39
CA LEU A 159 0.66 12.69 -30.93
C LEU A 159 1.55 12.68 -29.67
N PHE A 160 2.53 13.59 -29.57
CA PHE A 160 3.31 13.77 -28.35
C PHE A 160 2.46 14.25 -27.16
N PHE A 161 1.51 15.16 -27.38
CA PHE A 161 0.58 15.59 -26.33
C PHE A 161 -0.35 14.46 -25.89
N ARG A 162 -0.83 13.64 -26.83
CA ARG A 162 -1.58 12.40 -26.54
C ARG A 162 -0.80 11.45 -25.65
N SER A 163 0.48 11.20 -25.95
CA SER A 163 1.35 10.38 -25.08
C SER A 163 1.53 10.95 -23.67
N ASN A 164 1.66 12.28 -23.53
CA ASN A 164 1.76 12.90 -22.20
C ASN A 164 0.45 12.75 -21.42
N VAL A 165 -0.71 12.90 -22.08
CA VAL A 165 -2.02 12.64 -21.47
C VAL A 165 -2.17 11.17 -21.07
N ALA A 166 -1.75 10.22 -21.91
CA ALA A 166 -1.71 8.80 -21.55
C ALA A 166 -0.79 8.53 -20.34
N GLY A 167 0.34 9.22 -20.25
CA GLY A 167 1.23 9.16 -19.08
C GLY A 167 0.61 9.75 -17.80
N LEU A 168 -0.32 10.70 -17.91
CA LEU A 168 -1.12 11.17 -16.77
C LEU A 168 -2.20 10.16 -16.39
N MET A 169 -2.87 9.55 -17.38
CA MET A 169 -3.84 8.47 -17.17
C MET A 169 -3.21 7.31 -16.38
N GLU A 170 -2.01 6.88 -16.77
CA GLU A 170 -1.21 5.89 -16.05
C GLU A 170 -1.01 6.25 -14.57
N ARG A 171 -0.52 7.47 -14.28
CA ARG A 171 -0.25 7.91 -12.90
C ARG A 171 -1.52 8.05 -12.06
N THR A 172 -2.67 8.10 -12.71
CA THR A 172 -3.99 8.15 -12.09
C THR A 172 -4.70 6.79 -12.07
N GLY A 173 -3.99 5.70 -12.42
CA GLY A 173 -4.49 4.32 -12.34
C GLY A 173 -5.35 3.87 -13.52
N LYS A 174 -5.49 4.67 -14.59
CA LYS A 174 -6.29 4.35 -15.78
C LYS A 174 -5.46 3.55 -16.80
N PHE A 175 -5.00 2.37 -16.42
CA PHE A 175 -4.02 1.59 -17.19
C PHE A 175 -4.51 1.11 -18.58
N GLU A 176 -5.75 0.65 -18.68
CA GLU A 176 -6.35 0.18 -19.95
C GLU A 176 -6.39 1.31 -20.99
N ALA A 177 -7.01 2.45 -20.63
CA ALA A 177 -7.09 3.61 -21.51
C ALA A 177 -5.70 4.18 -21.88
N ALA A 178 -4.76 4.19 -20.93
CA ALA A 178 -3.39 4.60 -21.20
C ALA A 178 -2.70 3.66 -22.20
N MET A 179 -2.87 2.35 -22.05
CA MET A 179 -2.30 1.33 -22.94
C MET A 179 -2.78 1.52 -24.38
N GLU A 180 -4.11 1.60 -24.57
CA GLU A 180 -4.73 1.77 -25.89
C GLU A 180 -4.26 3.07 -26.55
N GLU A 181 -4.19 4.16 -25.79
CA GLU A 181 -3.75 5.46 -26.30
C GLU A 181 -2.25 5.46 -26.68
N PHE A 182 -1.38 4.86 -25.87
CA PHE A 182 0.04 4.69 -26.22
C PHE A 182 0.21 3.84 -27.48
N ARG A 183 -0.53 2.74 -27.61
CA ARG A 183 -0.52 1.89 -28.79
C ARG A 183 -0.97 2.66 -30.03
N ALA A 184 -2.12 3.34 -29.95
CA ALA A 184 -2.66 4.13 -31.06
C ALA A 184 -1.69 5.25 -31.49
N VAL A 185 -0.99 5.90 -30.55
CA VAL A 185 0.05 6.89 -30.88
C VAL A 185 1.25 6.24 -31.58
N ALA A 186 1.70 5.07 -31.12
CA ALA A 186 2.81 4.36 -31.74
C ALA A 186 2.50 3.94 -33.19
N GLU A 187 1.27 3.45 -33.43
CA GLU A 187 0.75 3.09 -34.75
C GLU A 187 0.58 4.34 -35.64
N ALA A 188 0.06 5.46 -35.12
CA ALA A 188 -0.05 6.71 -35.88
C ALA A 188 1.31 7.33 -36.25
N LEU A 189 2.37 7.03 -35.50
CA LEU A 189 3.74 7.42 -35.81
C LEU A 189 4.42 6.49 -36.82
N GLU A 190 3.75 5.43 -37.28
CA GLU A 190 4.28 4.55 -38.32
C GLU A 190 4.41 5.29 -39.65
N GLY A 191 5.59 5.24 -40.25
CA GLY A 191 5.90 5.96 -41.50
C GLY A 191 6.16 7.46 -41.34
N ALA A 192 5.97 8.04 -40.15
CA ALA A 192 6.36 9.43 -39.88
C ALA A 192 7.88 9.59 -39.98
N SER A 193 8.34 10.59 -40.73
CA SER A 193 9.77 10.83 -40.95
C SER A 193 10.39 11.68 -39.84
N GLY A 194 11.69 11.47 -39.60
CA GLY A 194 12.49 12.26 -38.68
C GLY A 194 12.78 11.58 -37.34
N VAL A 195 13.94 11.91 -36.78
CA VAL A 195 14.51 11.32 -35.56
C VAL A 195 13.52 11.41 -34.38
N ARG A 196 12.82 12.53 -34.23
CA ARG A 196 11.87 12.75 -33.13
C ARG A 196 10.68 11.80 -33.19
N ALA A 197 10.11 11.56 -34.37
CA ALA A 197 8.97 10.68 -34.54
C ALA A 197 9.33 9.22 -34.22
N GLY A 198 10.49 8.77 -34.70
CA GLY A 198 11.01 7.43 -34.38
C GLY A 198 11.23 7.21 -32.88
N ARG A 199 11.86 8.17 -32.18
CA ARG A 199 12.08 8.08 -30.73
C ARG A 199 10.77 8.03 -29.95
N HIS A 200 9.79 8.82 -30.36
CA HIS A 200 8.46 8.85 -29.75
C HIS A 200 7.71 7.54 -29.96
N ARG A 201 7.78 6.96 -31.17
CA ARG A 201 7.19 5.64 -31.47
C ARG A 201 7.77 4.55 -30.57
N ALA A 202 9.09 4.51 -30.44
CA ALA A 202 9.79 3.55 -29.58
C ALA A 202 9.35 3.65 -28.11
N ASN A 203 9.27 4.87 -27.58
CA ASN A 203 8.79 5.10 -26.22
C ASN A 203 7.32 4.70 -26.06
N ALA A 204 6.45 5.05 -27.01
CA ALA A 204 5.03 4.73 -26.95
C ALA A 204 4.78 3.21 -26.89
N TYR A 205 5.43 2.40 -27.75
CA TYR A 205 5.35 0.94 -27.64
C TYR A 205 5.89 0.41 -26.30
N SER A 206 6.99 0.96 -25.78
CA SER A 206 7.55 0.54 -24.49
C SER A 206 6.58 0.82 -23.33
N HIS A 207 5.85 1.94 -23.37
CA HIS A 207 4.81 2.25 -22.39
C HIS A 207 3.61 1.30 -22.55
N ALA A 208 3.11 1.10 -23.77
CA ALA A 208 2.00 0.19 -24.04
C ALA A 208 2.31 -1.24 -23.56
N ALA A 209 3.50 -1.78 -23.87
CA ALA A 209 3.93 -3.11 -23.45
C ALA A 209 3.89 -3.28 -21.93
N ARG A 210 4.41 -2.28 -21.20
CA ARG A 210 4.40 -2.30 -19.73
C ARG A 210 2.98 -2.20 -19.16
N MET A 211 2.09 -1.44 -19.78
CA MET A 211 0.69 -1.37 -19.34
C MET A 211 -0.04 -2.69 -19.59
N ALA A 212 0.16 -3.32 -20.75
CA ALA A 212 -0.38 -4.65 -21.05
C ALA A 212 0.11 -5.69 -20.03
N GLU A 213 1.39 -5.63 -19.63
CA GLU A 213 1.96 -6.50 -18.59
C GLU A 213 1.29 -6.27 -17.22
N GLN A 214 1.07 -5.01 -16.82
CA GLN A 214 0.35 -4.68 -15.57
C GLN A 214 -1.10 -5.16 -15.57
N LEU A 215 -1.73 -5.23 -16.74
CA LEU A 215 -3.09 -5.73 -16.94
C LEU A 215 -3.15 -7.27 -17.03
N GLY A 216 -2.02 -7.97 -16.96
CA GLY A 216 -1.93 -9.43 -17.11
C GLY A 216 -2.11 -9.94 -18.54
N ARG A 217 -2.09 -9.05 -19.55
CA ARG A 217 -2.21 -9.38 -20.98
C ARG A 217 -0.85 -9.76 -21.56
N TYR A 218 -0.27 -10.85 -21.07
CA TYR A 218 1.14 -11.17 -21.30
C TYR A 218 1.51 -11.42 -22.77
N ASP A 219 0.66 -12.09 -23.55
CA ASP A 219 0.94 -12.34 -24.97
C ASP A 219 0.99 -11.03 -25.79
N GLU A 220 0.06 -10.11 -25.51
CA GLU A 220 0.06 -8.79 -26.15
C GLU A 220 1.24 -7.94 -25.66
N ALA A 221 1.58 -8.01 -24.38
CA ALA A 221 2.75 -7.34 -23.84
C ALA A 221 4.03 -7.81 -24.54
N LEU A 222 4.19 -9.12 -24.78
CA LEU A 222 5.34 -9.67 -25.51
C LEU A 222 5.38 -9.16 -26.95
N GLN A 223 4.24 -9.14 -27.66
CA GLN A 223 4.16 -8.56 -29.01
C GLN A 223 4.55 -7.08 -29.01
N LEU A 224 4.04 -6.29 -28.06
CA LEU A 224 4.38 -4.86 -27.94
C LEU A 224 5.86 -4.64 -27.59
N TYR A 225 6.49 -5.53 -26.80
CA TYR A 225 7.93 -5.49 -26.56
C TYR A 225 8.73 -5.77 -27.84
N VAL A 226 8.28 -6.70 -28.70
CA VAL A 226 8.91 -6.94 -30.01
C VAL A 226 8.85 -5.68 -30.88
N GLU A 227 7.68 -5.03 -30.97
CA GLU A 227 7.52 -3.77 -31.69
C GLU A 227 8.39 -2.65 -31.10
N ALA A 228 8.49 -2.59 -29.77
CA ALA A 228 9.36 -1.65 -29.08
C ALA A 228 10.85 -1.89 -29.42
N VAL A 229 11.32 -3.14 -29.50
CA VAL A 229 12.70 -3.46 -29.91
C VAL A 229 12.97 -2.96 -31.33
N VAL A 230 12.08 -3.27 -32.28
CA VAL A 230 12.20 -2.85 -33.68
C VAL A 230 12.23 -1.32 -33.79
N ALA A 231 11.27 -0.64 -33.16
CA ALA A 231 11.19 0.82 -33.17
C ALA A 231 12.41 1.46 -32.49
N THR A 232 12.90 0.89 -31.39
CA THR A 232 14.06 1.42 -30.65
C THR A 232 15.35 1.28 -31.46
N ARG A 233 15.59 0.14 -32.11
CA ARG A 233 16.74 -0.05 -33.01
C ARG A 233 16.72 0.97 -34.14
N ALA A 234 15.57 1.19 -34.78
CA ALA A 234 15.43 2.17 -35.85
C ALA A 234 15.66 3.61 -35.38
N ALA A 235 15.20 3.96 -34.16
CA ALA A 235 15.24 5.33 -33.66
C ALA A 235 16.56 5.74 -32.99
N PHE A 236 17.22 4.81 -32.31
CA PHE A 236 18.39 5.09 -31.47
C PHE A 236 19.64 4.27 -31.86
N GLY A 237 19.49 3.25 -32.70
CA GLY A 237 20.56 2.31 -33.04
C GLY A 237 20.76 1.20 -32.01
N ASN A 238 21.69 0.29 -32.31
CA ASN A 238 21.90 -0.97 -31.56
C ASN A 238 22.71 -0.82 -30.27
N LYS A 239 23.17 0.39 -29.93
CA LYS A 239 24.03 0.66 -28.76
C LYS A 239 23.38 1.65 -27.80
N HIS A 240 22.06 1.61 -27.66
CA HIS A 240 21.34 2.59 -26.86
C HIS A 240 20.80 1.98 -25.54
N PRO A 241 20.91 2.69 -24.40
CA PRO A 241 20.32 2.30 -23.11
C PRO A 241 18.87 1.80 -23.15
N VAL A 242 18.02 2.48 -23.94
CA VAL A 242 16.59 2.12 -24.07
C VAL A 242 16.43 0.75 -24.72
N LEU A 243 17.27 0.40 -25.70
CA LEU A 243 17.22 -0.90 -26.36
C LEU A 243 17.50 -2.01 -25.36
N GLN A 244 18.55 -1.85 -24.54
CA GLN A 244 18.87 -2.79 -23.47
C GLN A 244 17.70 -3.01 -22.51
N THR A 245 17.04 -1.93 -22.08
CA THR A 245 15.89 -2.02 -21.15
C THR A 245 14.72 -2.78 -21.77
N VAL A 246 14.41 -2.54 -23.04
CA VAL A 246 13.30 -3.21 -23.74
C VAL A 246 13.64 -4.68 -23.99
N LEU A 247 14.88 -5.00 -24.41
CA LEU A 247 15.36 -6.38 -24.55
C LEU A 247 15.25 -7.14 -23.23
N TYR A 248 15.78 -6.59 -22.13
CA TYR A 248 15.70 -7.22 -20.81
C TYR A 248 14.25 -7.55 -20.42
N LYS A 249 13.34 -6.57 -20.55
CA LYS A 249 11.92 -6.75 -20.17
C LYS A 249 11.21 -7.78 -21.05
N GLY A 250 11.40 -7.71 -22.37
CA GLY A 250 10.84 -8.67 -23.31
C GLY A 250 11.38 -10.08 -23.10
N GLY A 251 12.70 -10.22 -22.89
CA GLY A 251 13.36 -11.49 -22.62
C GLY A 251 12.94 -12.12 -21.29
N ARG A 252 12.80 -11.32 -20.23
CA ARG A 252 12.25 -11.78 -18.94
C ARG A 252 10.81 -12.27 -19.08
N LEU A 253 9.96 -11.53 -19.79
CA LEU A 253 8.57 -11.94 -20.04
C LEU A 253 8.50 -13.21 -20.89
N ALA A 254 9.35 -13.33 -21.92
CA ALA A 254 9.46 -14.55 -22.72
C ALA A 254 9.86 -15.76 -21.86
N ALA A 255 10.80 -15.61 -20.92
CA ALA A 255 11.18 -16.66 -19.97
C ALA A 255 9.99 -17.07 -19.08
N GLN A 256 9.24 -16.09 -18.57
CA GLN A 256 8.04 -16.33 -17.75
C GLN A 256 6.95 -17.09 -18.52
N LEU A 257 6.78 -16.80 -19.82
CA LEU A 257 5.87 -17.50 -20.73
C LEU A 257 6.44 -18.82 -21.28
N ARG A 258 7.64 -19.22 -20.82
CA ARG A 258 8.34 -20.46 -21.22
C ARG A 258 8.77 -20.50 -22.69
N TYR A 259 8.92 -19.34 -23.33
CA TYR A 259 9.56 -19.21 -24.64
C TYR A 259 11.09 -19.15 -24.49
N PHE A 260 11.68 -20.24 -23.99
CA PHE A 260 13.06 -20.26 -23.51
C PHE A 260 14.11 -19.97 -24.59
N ASP A 261 13.91 -20.45 -25.82
CA ASP A 261 14.83 -20.16 -26.93
C ASP A 261 14.89 -18.65 -27.22
N VAL A 262 13.73 -18.00 -27.31
CA VAL A 262 13.60 -16.56 -27.52
C VAL A 262 14.17 -15.79 -26.32
N ALA A 263 13.86 -16.23 -25.10
CA ALA A 263 14.33 -15.60 -23.89
C ALA A 263 15.86 -15.64 -23.79
N ALA A 264 16.48 -16.78 -24.09
CA ALA A 264 17.93 -16.94 -24.06
C ALA A 264 18.61 -15.99 -25.05
N GLU A 265 18.14 -15.94 -26.30
CA GLU A 265 18.69 -15.05 -27.33
C GLU A 265 18.58 -13.58 -26.92
N VAL A 266 17.39 -13.14 -26.51
CA VAL A 266 17.11 -11.74 -26.17
C VAL A 266 17.83 -11.30 -24.89
N LEU A 267 17.92 -12.17 -23.88
CA LEU A 267 18.61 -11.86 -22.62
C LEU A 267 20.13 -11.83 -22.78
N LEU A 268 20.71 -12.69 -23.62
CA LEU A 268 22.13 -12.64 -23.97
C LEU A 268 22.46 -11.31 -24.67
N GLU A 269 21.68 -10.91 -25.67
CA GLU A 269 21.86 -9.62 -26.34
C GLU A 269 21.75 -8.46 -25.33
N SER A 270 20.77 -8.51 -24.42
CA SER A 270 20.62 -7.52 -23.36
C SER A 270 21.84 -7.48 -22.43
N ALA A 271 22.38 -8.62 -22.02
CA ALA A 271 23.52 -8.70 -21.11
C ALA A 271 24.79 -8.13 -21.74
N GLU A 272 25.09 -8.52 -23.00
CA GLU A 272 26.23 -8.01 -23.76
C GLU A 272 26.13 -6.49 -23.97
N LEU A 273 24.93 -6.00 -24.31
CA LEU A 273 24.69 -4.57 -24.47
C LEU A 273 24.82 -3.83 -23.14
N ALA A 274 24.29 -4.38 -22.04
CA ALA A 274 24.41 -3.78 -20.71
C ALA A 274 25.87 -3.70 -20.26
N GLU A 275 26.67 -4.74 -20.48
CA GLU A 275 28.10 -4.75 -20.16
C GLU A 275 28.85 -3.70 -20.97
N ALA A 276 28.58 -3.59 -22.28
CA ALA A 276 29.22 -2.59 -23.13
C ALA A 276 28.86 -1.14 -22.74
N LEU A 277 27.64 -0.91 -22.22
CA LEU A 277 27.16 0.43 -21.87
C LEU A 277 27.51 0.86 -20.44
N TYR A 278 27.44 -0.07 -19.49
CA TYR A 278 27.47 0.23 -18.06
C TYR A 278 28.59 -0.51 -17.31
N GLY A 279 29.26 -1.45 -17.97
CA GLY A 279 30.29 -2.30 -17.39
C GLY A 279 29.75 -3.59 -16.78
N ALA A 280 30.63 -4.59 -16.64
CA ALA A 280 30.29 -5.97 -16.25
C ALA A 280 29.64 -6.08 -14.86
N LYS A 281 29.98 -5.19 -13.92
CA LYS A 281 29.41 -5.18 -12.56
C LYS A 281 28.14 -4.33 -12.43
N SER A 282 27.65 -3.72 -13.52
CA SER A 282 26.45 -2.88 -13.44
C SER A 282 25.21 -3.66 -13.01
N ARG A 283 24.24 -2.97 -12.42
CA ARG A 283 22.93 -3.54 -12.08
C ARG A 283 22.28 -4.19 -13.30
N GLN A 284 22.29 -3.50 -14.43
CA GLN A 284 21.64 -3.93 -15.66
C GLN A 284 22.25 -5.23 -16.22
N THR A 285 23.59 -5.35 -16.18
CA THR A 285 24.29 -6.57 -16.60
C THR A 285 23.93 -7.72 -15.67
N ASN A 286 23.94 -7.48 -14.35
CA ASN A 286 23.68 -8.53 -13.36
C ASN A 286 22.19 -8.93 -13.29
N GLU A 287 21.24 -8.03 -13.55
CA GLU A 287 19.82 -8.35 -13.71
C GLU A 287 19.59 -9.29 -14.92
N ALA A 288 20.25 -9.04 -16.05
CA ALA A 288 20.18 -9.93 -17.22
C ALA A 288 20.87 -11.28 -16.96
N ASN A 289 22.06 -11.27 -16.34
CA ASN A 289 22.79 -12.49 -15.99
C ASN A 289 22.06 -13.35 -14.96
N ALA A 290 21.30 -12.76 -14.02
CA ALA A 290 20.46 -13.51 -13.09
C ALA A 290 19.39 -14.33 -13.83
N MET A 291 18.75 -13.72 -14.84
CA MET A 291 17.77 -14.42 -15.68
C MET A 291 18.42 -15.51 -16.54
N ILE A 292 19.61 -15.25 -17.10
CA ILE A 292 20.38 -16.26 -17.84
C ILE A 292 20.75 -17.42 -16.92
N ALA A 293 21.23 -17.16 -15.70
CA ALA A 293 21.52 -18.19 -14.71
C ALA A 293 20.29 -19.08 -14.45
N LEU A 294 19.11 -18.48 -14.29
CA LEU A 294 17.87 -19.24 -14.13
C LEU A 294 17.58 -20.11 -15.36
N LEU A 295 17.69 -19.58 -16.58
CA LEU A 295 17.50 -20.36 -17.82
C LEU A 295 18.48 -21.54 -17.91
N LEU A 296 19.75 -21.34 -17.57
CA LEU A 296 20.77 -22.39 -17.55
C LEU A 296 20.42 -23.51 -16.56
N THR A 297 19.92 -23.16 -15.36
CA THR A 297 19.55 -24.15 -14.35
C THR A 297 18.27 -24.93 -14.69
N ARG A 298 17.36 -24.37 -15.48
CA ARG A 298 16.09 -25.02 -15.80
C ARG A 298 16.09 -25.76 -17.13
N GLU A 299 16.74 -25.19 -18.14
CA GLU A 299 16.64 -25.66 -19.54
C GLU A 299 18.00 -25.91 -20.18
N GLY A 300 19.10 -25.74 -19.44
CA GLY A 300 20.45 -26.00 -19.94
C GLY A 300 20.67 -27.46 -20.35
N PRO A 301 21.38 -27.73 -21.47
CA PRO A 301 21.56 -29.10 -21.96
C PRO A 301 22.60 -29.88 -21.15
N GLY A 302 22.17 -30.43 -20.01
CA GLY A 302 22.96 -31.30 -19.14
C GLY A 302 23.36 -30.65 -17.81
N ALA A 303 23.80 -31.49 -16.87
CA ALA A 303 24.07 -31.08 -15.48
C ALA A 303 25.14 -29.98 -15.36
N GLN A 304 26.12 -29.89 -16.28
CA GLN A 304 27.14 -28.84 -16.19
C GLN A 304 26.56 -27.42 -16.30
N TYR A 305 25.44 -27.23 -17.01
CA TYR A 305 24.82 -25.90 -17.13
C TYR A 305 24.09 -25.49 -15.86
N TYR A 306 23.60 -26.46 -15.09
CA TYR A 306 23.05 -26.22 -13.77
C TYR A 306 24.11 -25.62 -12.84
N ASP A 307 25.29 -26.25 -12.79
CA ASP A 307 26.40 -25.76 -11.96
C ASP A 307 26.91 -24.37 -12.41
N ILE A 308 26.99 -24.14 -13.73
CA ILE A 308 27.34 -22.83 -14.29
C ILE A 308 26.30 -21.78 -13.90
N GLY A 309 25.01 -22.10 -14.01
CA GLY A 309 23.93 -21.19 -13.64
C GLY A 309 23.97 -20.81 -12.17
N VAL A 310 24.18 -21.79 -11.27
CA VAL A 310 24.33 -21.52 -9.83
C VAL A 310 25.53 -20.63 -9.55
N GLY A 311 26.69 -20.93 -10.13
CA GLY A 311 27.91 -20.12 -9.96
C GLY A 311 27.77 -18.71 -10.53
N LEU A 312 27.06 -18.55 -11.65
CA LEU A 312 26.75 -17.25 -12.24
C LEU A 312 25.85 -16.44 -11.30
N LEU A 313 24.85 -17.07 -10.68
CA LEU A 313 23.93 -16.38 -9.77
C LEU A 313 24.62 -15.92 -8.48
N ASP A 314 25.52 -16.73 -7.90
CA ASP A 314 26.35 -16.30 -6.76
C ASP A 314 27.26 -15.11 -7.15
N THR A 315 27.80 -15.09 -8.37
CA THR A 315 28.59 -13.97 -8.89
C THR A 315 27.75 -12.70 -9.05
N VAL A 316 26.53 -12.85 -9.57
CA VAL A 316 25.54 -11.76 -9.70
C VAL A 316 25.26 -11.12 -8.35
N LEU A 317 24.99 -11.94 -7.31
CA LEU A 317 24.70 -11.45 -5.97
C LEU A 317 25.90 -10.67 -5.38
N ALA A 318 27.11 -11.20 -5.50
CA ALA A 318 28.32 -10.53 -5.03
C ALA A 318 28.54 -9.18 -5.72
N ASN A 319 28.37 -9.12 -7.06
CA ASN A 319 28.51 -7.88 -7.83
C ASN A 319 27.44 -6.85 -7.44
N MET A 320 26.19 -7.28 -7.26
CA MET A 320 25.09 -6.39 -6.90
C MET A 320 25.21 -5.89 -5.46
N GLU A 321 25.66 -6.71 -4.51
CA GLU A 321 25.94 -6.27 -3.14
C GLU A 321 27.06 -5.23 -3.11
N GLU A 322 28.16 -5.48 -3.83
CA GLU A 322 29.29 -4.55 -3.93
C GLU A 322 28.88 -3.19 -4.53
N THR A 323 28.04 -3.19 -5.56
CA THR A 323 27.70 -1.98 -6.33
C THR A 323 26.48 -1.22 -5.83
N LEU A 324 25.46 -1.92 -5.33
CA LEU A 324 24.19 -1.34 -4.91
C LEU A 324 24.04 -1.28 -3.40
N GLY A 325 24.83 -2.07 -2.67
CA GLY A 325 24.68 -2.29 -1.25
C GLY A 325 23.70 -3.42 -0.93
N ARG A 326 23.90 -4.01 0.25
CA ARG A 326 23.23 -5.21 0.75
C ARG A 326 21.69 -5.09 0.82
N THR A 327 21.15 -3.91 1.12
CA THR A 327 19.70 -3.72 1.30
C THR A 327 18.97 -3.24 0.03
N HIS A 328 19.64 -3.25 -1.12
CA HIS A 328 19.05 -2.72 -2.36
C HIS A 328 17.95 -3.66 -2.92
N PRO A 329 16.74 -3.16 -3.24
CA PRO A 329 15.61 -3.99 -3.69
C PRO A 329 15.83 -4.83 -4.95
N SER A 330 16.74 -4.44 -5.84
CA SER A 330 17.10 -5.29 -7.01
C SER A 330 17.73 -6.64 -6.65
N LEU A 331 18.16 -6.85 -5.40
CA LEU A 331 18.70 -8.13 -4.94
C LEU A 331 17.61 -9.18 -4.66
N SER A 332 16.35 -8.78 -4.48
CA SER A 332 15.27 -9.65 -4.01
C SER A 332 15.01 -10.87 -4.90
N GLU A 333 14.90 -10.68 -6.21
CA GLU A 333 14.67 -11.78 -7.15
C GLU A 333 15.90 -12.71 -7.30
N PRO A 334 17.13 -12.20 -7.50
CA PRO A 334 18.33 -13.04 -7.52
C PRO A 334 18.56 -13.83 -6.22
N LEU A 335 18.35 -13.21 -5.06
CA LEU A 335 18.40 -13.90 -3.76
C LEU A 335 17.39 -15.05 -3.75
N ALA A 336 16.25 -14.83 -4.40
CA ALA A 336 15.20 -15.81 -4.45
C ALA A 336 15.53 -17.08 -5.19
N TRP A 337 16.03 -16.91 -6.40
CA TRP A 337 16.47 -18.04 -7.18
C TRP A 337 17.68 -18.72 -6.54
N ALA A 338 18.58 -17.96 -5.92
CA ALA A 338 19.78 -18.51 -5.29
C ALA A 338 19.45 -19.38 -4.08
N ALA A 339 18.50 -18.97 -3.23
CA ALA A 339 18.10 -19.77 -2.07
C ALA A 339 17.38 -21.05 -2.51
N THR A 340 16.49 -20.97 -3.49
CA THR A 340 15.83 -22.16 -4.06
C THR A 340 16.85 -23.14 -4.64
N LEU A 341 17.81 -22.66 -5.44
CA LEU A 341 18.86 -23.50 -6.02
C LEU A 341 19.80 -24.07 -4.93
N ALA A 342 20.09 -23.31 -3.88
CA ALA A 342 20.85 -23.81 -2.74
C ALA A 342 20.12 -24.95 -2.03
N ASN A 343 18.80 -24.87 -1.84
CA ASN A 343 18.00 -25.97 -1.29
C ASN A 343 18.01 -27.20 -2.19
N GLU A 344 17.82 -27.03 -3.50
CA GLU A 344 17.87 -28.14 -4.47
C GLU A 344 19.22 -28.88 -4.43
N GLN A 345 20.31 -28.17 -4.10
CA GLN A 345 21.65 -28.74 -3.93
C GLN A 345 21.91 -29.31 -2.52
N GLY A 346 20.96 -29.25 -1.60
CA GLY A 346 21.18 -29.60 -0.20
C GLY A 346 22.20 -28.68 0.48
N ARG A 347 22.22 -27.38 0.14
CA ARG A 347 23.02 -26.35 0.82
C ARG A 347 22.13 -25.46 1.68
N TRP A 348 21.39 -26.06 2.61
CA TRP A 348 20.42 -25.37 3.48
C TRP A 348 21.03 -24.19 4.24
N ALA A 349 22.26 -24.31 4.77
CA ALA A 349 22.93 -23.20 5.45
C ALA A 349 23.05 -21.93 4.58
N ARG A 350 23.36 -22.10 3.29
CA ARG A 350 23.41 -21.00 2.32
C ARG A 350 22.01 -20.48 2.01
N ALA A 351 21.02 -21.35 1.86
CA ALA A 351 19.64 -20.92 1.63
C ALA A 351 19.09 -20.10 2.81
N LEU A 352 19.39 -20.48 4.05
CA LEU A 352 19.03 -19.71 5.26
C LEU A 352 19.74 -18.35 5.32
N GLU A 353 21.02 -18.29 4.95
CA GLU A 353 21.77 -17.03 4.84
C GLU A 353 21.12 -16.07 3.82
N LEU A 354 20.74 -16.59 2.66
CA LEU A 354 20.07 -15.83 1.60
C LEU A 354 18.65 -15.40 1.98
N GLY A 355 17.91 -16.26 2.70
CA GLY A 355 16.60 -15.94 3.26
C GLY A 355 16.65 -14.78 4.24
N ARG A 356 17.59 -14.84 5.21
CA ARG A 356 17.86 -13.73 6.16
C ARG A 356 18.22 -12.44 5.45
N TRP A 357 19.08 -12.52 4.44
CA TRP A 357 19.43 -11.36 3.63
C TRP A 357 18.20 -10.78 2.89
N SER A 358 17.33 -11.62 2.32
CA SER A 358 16.07 -11.17 1.70
C SER A 358 15.14 -10.46 2.69
N ALA A 359 15.12 -10.90 3.95
CA ALA A 359 14.38 -10.24 5.03
C ALA A 359 14.89 -8.82 5.32
N GLU A 360 16.23 -8.62 5.32
CA GLU A 360 16.86 -7.30 5.50
C GLU A 360 16.39 -6.28 4.44
N ILE A 361 16.08 -6.74 3.22
CA ILE A 361 15.56 -5.90 2.12
C ILE A 361 14.06 -5.58 2.30
N GLY A 362 13.32 -6.38 3.07
CA GLY A 362 11.86 -6.25 3.25
C GLY A 362 11.03 -6.97 2.19
N THR A 363 11.62 -7.91 1.45
CA THR A 363 10.98 -8.68 0.36
C THR A 363 10.94 -10.18 0.66
N SER A 364 10.87 -10.53 1.95
CA SER A 364 11.06 -11.89 2.47
C SER A 364 10.44 -12.98 1.59
N MET A 365 11.28 -13.94 1.23
CA MET A 365 10.87 -15.11 0.49
C MET A 365 10.58 -16.26 1.46
N ALA A 366 9.37 -16.28 2.01
CA ALA A 366 9.00 -17.27 3.01
C ALA A 366 9.28 -18.71 2.57
N SER A 367 8.82 -19.12 1.38
CA SER A 367 8.83 -20.56 1.02
C SER A 367 10.23 -21.16 0.99
N PRO A 368 11.20 -20.65 0.20
CA PRO A 368 12.52 -21.26 0.14
C PRO A 368 13.26 -21.19 1.49
N TRP A 369 12.94 -20.22 2.33
CA TRP A 369 13.53 -20.14 3.67
C TRP A 369 12.97 -21.23 4.59
N PHE A 370 11.65 -21.44 4.63
CA PHE A 370 11.06 -22.52 5.41
C PHE A 370 11.44 -23.91 4.89
N ASP A 371 11.56 -24.09 3.57
CA ASP A 371 12.02 -25.35 2.98
C ASP A 371 13.47 -25.64 3.43
N ALA A 372 14.31 -24.60 3.51
CA ALA A 372 15.66 -24.71 4.04
C ALA A 372 15.68 -25.07 5.54
N LEU A 373 14.73 -24.54 6.31
CA LEU A 373 14.58 -24.85 7.74
C LEU A 373 14.21 -26.30 7.96
N ALA A 374 13.19 -26.80 7.26
CA ALA A 374 12.78 -28.20 7.32
C ALA A 374 13.95 -29.13 6.96
N ALA A 375 14.68 -28.83 5.88
CA ALA A 375 15.83 -29.61 5.46
C ALA A 375 16.99 -29.57 6.47
N ALA A 376 17.23 -28.42 7.10
CA ALA A 376 18.28 -28.27 8.13
C ALA A 376 17.94 -29.06 9.40
N GLU A 377 16.67 -29.04 9.82
CA GLU A 377 16.16 -29.80 10.96
C GLU A 377 16.23 -31.31 10.69
N GLU A 378 15.76 -31.78 9.53
CA GLU A 378 15.80 -33.19 9.13
C GLU A 378 17.25 -33.71 9.04
N ALA A 379 18.18 -32.89 8.57
CA ALA A 379 19.60 -33.20 8.51
C ALA A 379 20.30 -33.18 9.89
N GLY A 380 19.61 -32.76 10.96
CA GLY A 380 20.17 -32.61 12.30
C GLY A 380 21.19 -31.46 12.43
N ALA A 381 21.18 -30.51 11.50
CA ALA A 381 22.07 -29.35 11.51
C ALA A 381 21.53 -28.19 12.39
N MET A 382 20.23 -28.21 12.67
CA MET A 382 19.55 -27.33 13.63
C MET A 382 18.68 -28.19 14.55
N THR A 383 18.55 -27.78 15.80
CA THR A 383 17.54 -28.34 16.71
C THR A 383 16.14 -27.86 16.31
N ALA A 384 15.11 -28.60 16.70
CA ALA A 384 13.72 -28.22 16.44
C ALA A 384 13.36 -26.85 17.07
N GLU A 385 13.94 -26.52 18.23
CA GLU A 385 13.74 -25.22 18.88
C GLU A 385 14.40 -24.09 18.09
N GLU A 386 15.66 -24.24 17.65
CA GLU A 386 16.33 -23.24 16.79
C GLU A 386 15.61 -23.06 15.45
N ALA A 387 15.09 -24.14 14.87
CA ALA A 387 14.29 -24.08 13.64
C ALA A 387 12.97 -23.33 13.85
N ALA A 388 12.31 -23.56 14.99
CA ALA A 388 11.08 -22.86 15.36
C ALA A 388 11.30 -21.36 15.63
N GLU A 389 12.41 -21.00 16.28
CA GLU A 389 12.78 -19.59 16.52
C GLU A 389 13.05 -18.84 15.21
N GLU A 390 13.77 -19.45 14.27
CA GLU A 390 13.94 -18.87 12.94
C GLU A 390 12.59 -18.80 12.20
N ALA A 391 11.81 -19.89 12.20
CA ALA A 391 10.48 -19.95 11.57
C ALA A 391 9.57 -18.80 12.06
N PHE A 392 9.68 -18.43 13.33
CA PHE A 392 8.96 -17.31 13.93
C PHE A 392 9.38 -15.96 13.33
N GLU A 393 10.67 -15.75 13.07
CA GLU A 393 11.19 -14.55 12.40
C GLU A 393 10.80 -14.52 10.90
N VAL A 394 10.88 -15.67 10.22
CA VAL A 394 10.47 -15.80 8.81
C VAL A 394 9.01 -15.41 8.65
N ALA A 395 8.13 -15.96 9.50
CA ALA A 395 6.70 -15.73 9.45
C ALA A 395 6.38 -14.23 9.62
N GLN A 396 7.06 -13.52 10.51
CA GLN A 396 6.86 -12.07 10.68
C GLN A 396 7.36 -11.25 9.49
N SER A 397 8.51 -11.65 8.92
CA SER A 397 9.15 -10.93 7.82
C SER A 397 8.39 -11.06 6.49
N SER A 398 7.60 -12.14 6.34
CA SER A 398 6.87 -12.46 5.11
C SER A 398 5.47 -11.86 5.01
N TYR A 399 4.96 -11.22 6.06
CA TYR A 399 3.57 -10.78 6.11
C TYR A 399 3.41 -9.27 6.34
N PHE A 400 2.66 -8.66 5.43
CA PHE A 400 2.29 -7.26 5.49
C PHE A 400 0.78 -7.14 5.26
N SER A 401 0.12 -6.50 6.21
CA SER A 401 -1.33 -6.36 6.29
C SER A 401 -1.64 -4.90 6.63
N VAL A 402 -2.83 -4.39 6.30
CA VAL A 402 -3.20 -3.01 6.65
C VAL A 402 -3.24 -2.83 8.17
N ALA A 403 -3.75 -3.83 8.90
CA ALA A 403 -3.78 -3.83 10.35
C ALA A 403 -2.37 -3.89 10.96
N SER A 404 -1.48 -4.77 10.46
CA SER A 404 -0.09 -4.86 10.92
C SER A 404 0.71 -3.60 10.60
N SER A 405 0.39 -2.93 9.49
CA SER A 405 0.99 -1.63 9.11
C SER A 405 0.53 -0.50 10.02
N SER A 406 -0.77 -0.45 10.36
CA SER A 406 -1.34 0.54 11.29
C SER A 406 -0.76 0.38 12.70
N THR A 407 -0.58 -0.86 13.13
CA THR A 407 0.04 -1.24 14.41
C THR A 407 1.52 -0.82 14.44
N ARG A 408 2.28 -1.08 13.37
CA ARG A 408 3.66 -0.60 13.21
C ARG A 408 3.76 0.92 13.32
N LEU A 409 2.89 1.63 12.61
CA LEU A 409 2.85 3.09 12.66
C LEU A 409 2.52 3.61 14.06
N LEU A 410 1.61 2.95 14.78
CA LEU A 410 1.33 3.27 16.18
C LEU A 410 2.57 3.07 17.07
N GLY A 411 3.25 1.93 16.97
CA GLY A 411 4.47 1.65 17.72
C GLY A 411 5.56 2.71 17.48
N GLN A 412 5.80 3.07 16.21
CA GLN A 412 6.75 4.12 15.84
C GLN A 412 6.36 5.49 16.39
N ARG A 413 5.07 5.86 16.35
CA ARG A 413 4.59 7.13 16.95
C ARG A 413 4.80 7.15 18.46
N LEU A 414 4.60 6.03 19.15
CA LEU A 414 4.84 5.93 20.59
C LEU A 414 6.34 6.05 20.93
N GLU A 415 7.21 5.43 20.14
CA GLU A 415 8.67 5.60 20.28
C GLU A 415 9.09 7.06 20.08
N LEU A 416 8.61 7.71 19.01
CA LEU A 416 8.87 9.12 18.75
C LEU A 416 8.25 10.07 19.77
N SER A 417 7.15 9.67 20.41
CA SER A 417 6.57 10.41 21.53
C SER A 417 7.54 10.48 22.70
N ARG A 418 8.32 9.42 22.97
CA ARG A 418 9.38 9.41 23.99
C ARG A 418 10.52 10.39 23.67
N GLU A 419 10.74 10.66 22.38
CA GLU A 419 11.70 11.66 21.90
C GLU A 419 11.12 13.09 21.81
N GLY A 420 9.84 13.28 22.16
CA GLY A 420 9.16 14.58 22.14
C GLY A 420 8.64 15.04 20.77
N VAL A 421 8.67 14.17 19.73
CA VAL A 421 8.25 14.51 18.36
C VAL A 421 7.07 13.68 17.85
N GLY A 422 6.37 12.99 18.75
CA GLY A 422 5.22 12.13 18.40
C GLY A 422 4.07 12.86 17.69
N ASP A 423 3.74 14.10 18.09
CA ASP A 423 2.69 14.90 17.43
C ASP A 423 3.11 15.30 16.01
N ALA A 424 4.38 15.68 15.81
CA ALA A 424 4.90 16.02 14.49
C ALA A 424 4.84 14.82 13.54
N ALA A 425 5.25 13.64 14.02
CA ALA A 425 5.17 12.39 13.29
C ALA A 425 3.73 12.02 12.90
N ARG A 426 2.78 12.18 13.83
CA ARG A 426 1.36 11.96 13.58
C ARG A 426 0.81 12.91 12.52
N ARG A 427 1.02 14.22 12.69
CA ARG A 427 0.57 15.24 11.72
C ARG A 427 1.16 15.03 10.34
N TYR A 428 2.40 14.55 10.25
CA TYR A 428 3.02 14.23 8.97
C TYR A 428 2.30 13.07 8.29
N THR A 429 2.00 11.99 9.02
CA THR A 429 1.25 10.84 8.48
C THR A 429 -0.20 11.18 8.12
N ASP A 430 -0.86 12.04 8.91
CA ASP A 430 -2.20 12.53 8.62
C ASP A 430 -2.21 13.37 7.32
N ASN A 431 -1.20 14.23 7.15
CA ASN A 431 -1.04 15.05 5.95
C ASN A 431 -0.69 14.21 4.70
N ILE A 432 0.06 13.11 4.81
CA ILE A 432 0.26 12.16 3.69
C ILE A 432 -1.09 11.66 3.17
N ARG A 433 -1.97 11.24 4.09
CA ARG A 433 -3.31 10.76 3.72
C ARG A 433 -4.12 11.89 3.10
N ARG A 434 -4.18 13.05 3.75
CA ARG A 434 -4.96 14.21 3.27
C ARG A 434 -4.53 14.64 1.88
N ARG A 435 -3.22 14.67 1.61
CA ARG A 435 -2.67 14.96 0.27
C ARG A 435 -3.20 13.97 -0.76
N ASN A 436 -3.15 12.67 -0.48
CA ASN A 436 -3.63 11.65 -1.42
C ASN A 436 -5.14 11.76 -1.67
N GLU A 437 -5.94 12.02 -0.63
CA GLU A 437 -7.39 12.26 -0.75
C GLU A 437 -7.70 13.47 -1.65
N LEU A 438 -7.04 14.61 -1.40
CA LEU A 438 -7.23 15.82 -2.20
C LEU A 438 -6.82 15.63 -3.66
N GLN A 439 -5.75 14.86 -3.90
CA GLN A 439 -5.30 14.53 -5.26
C GLN A 439 -6.30 13.66 -6.03
N ALA A 440 -6.89 12.66 -5.37
CA ALA A 440 -7.96 11.85 -5.95
C ALA A 440 -9.20 12.70 -6.22
N ALA A 441 -9.62 13.52 -5.25
CA ALA A 441 -10.79 14.38 -5.41
C ALA A 441 -10.61 15.42 -6.54
N LEU A 442 -9.41 15.98 -6.72
CA LEU A 442 -9.10 16.88 -7.82
C LEU A 442 -9.17 16.17 -9.18
N LEU A 443 -8.76 14.91 -9.25
CA LEU A 443 -8.87 14.08 -10.45
C LEU A 443 -10.34 13.81 -10.80
N ASP A 444 -11.15 13.40 -9.81
CA ASP A 444 -12.58 13.15 -10.01
C ASP A 444 -13.29 14.42 -10.45
N TYR A 445 -12.98 15.55 -9.80
CA TYR A 445 -13.47 16.87 -10.18
C TYR A 445 -13.10 17.25 -11.62
N SER A 446 -11.87 16.91 -12.05
CA SER A 446 -11.42 17.14 -13.43
C SER A 446 -12.13 16.26 -14.47
N GLY A 447 -12.81 15.20 -14.03
CA GLY A 447 -13.63 14.32 -14.86
C GLY A 447 -15.08 14.78 -15.05
N LEU A 448 -15.54 15.78 -14.29
CA LEU A 448 -16.92 16.28 -14.37
C LEU A 448 -17.20 17.05 -15.67
N PRO A 449 -18.44 17.10 -16.18
CA PRO A 449 -18.84 18.03 -17.25
C PRO A 449 -18.49 19.48 -16.88
N LEU A 450 -18.11 20.30 -17.87
CA LEU A 450 -17.64 21.68 -17.63
C LEU A 450 -18.68 22.56 -16.91
N GLU A 451 -19.96 22.32 -17.15
CA GLU A 451 -21.09 23.03 -16.53
C GLU A 451 -21.26 22.71 -15.03
N ASP A 452 -20.74 21.57 -14.57
CA ASP A 452 -20.78 21.12 -13.18
C ASP A 452 -19.52 21.50 -12.38
N ARG A 453 -18.57 22.21 -13.01
CA ARG A 453 -17.31 22.65 -12.38
C ARG A 453 -17.43 24.07 -11.86
N GLU A 454 -17.57 24.22 -10.55
CA GLU A 454 -17.47 25.49 -9.83
C GLU A 454 -16.02 25.97 -9.60
N PRO A 455 -15.54 27.07 -10.21
CA PRO A 455 -14.14 27.51 -10.08
C PRO A 455 -13.68 27.73 -8.64
N ALA A 456 -14.56 28.26 -7.77
CA ALA A 456 -14.26 28.49 -6.36
C ALA A 456 -13.97 27.18 -5.60
N ARG A 457 -14.64 26.08 -5.96
CA ARG A 457 -14.42 24.76 -5.34
C ARG A 457 -13.06 24.19 -5.74
N LEU A 458 -12.67 24.36 -7.01
CA LEU A 458 -11.34 23.97 -7.50
C LEU A 458 -10.23 24.76 -6.78
N GLU A 459 -10.38 26.08 -6.68
CA GLU A 459 -9.42 26.94 -5.98
C GLU A 459 -9.28 26.56 -4.50
N ALA A 460 -10.40 26.28 -3.82
CA ALA A 460 -10.38 25.84 -2.43
C ALA A 460 -9.62 24.50 -2.26
N MET A 461 -9.90 23.50 -3.10
CA MET A 461 -9.22 22.20 -3.04
C MET A 461 -7.71 22.32 -3.34
N GLN A 462 -7.33 23.18 -4.30
CA GLN A 462 -5.93 23.44 -4.63
C GLN A 462 -5.20 24.19 -3.51
N ALA A 463 -5.84 25.19 -2.89
CA ALA A 463 -5.28 25.93 -1.77
C ALA A 463 -5.06 25.02 -0.56
N GLU A 464 -6.02 24.14 -0.26
CA GLU A 464 -5.88 23.17 0.81
C GLU A 464 -4.73 22.19 0.55
N LEU A 465 -4.63 21.64 -0.67
CA LEU A 465 -3.54 20.74 -1.04
C LEU A 465 -2.17 21.42 -0.93
N ALA A 466 -2.05 22.69 -1.33
CA ALA A 466 -0.83 23.46 -1.19
C ALA A 466 -0.45 23.68 0.29
N ALA A 467 -1.43 24.00 1.14
CA ALA A 467 -1.20 24.17 2.59
C ALA A 467 -0.75 22.85 3.25
N THR A 468 -1.43 21.74 2.93
CA THR A 468 -1.05 20.39 3.39
C THR A 468 0.39 20.05 2.99
N ILE A 469 0.79 20.30 1.75
CA ILE A 469 2.17 20.02 1.29
C ILE A 469 3.19 20.89 2.03
N ALA A 470 2.91 22.18 2.23
CA ALA A 470 3.82 23.07 2.96
C ALA A 470 4.00 22.67 4.43
N GLU A 471 2.92 22.21 5.08
CA GLU A 471 2.99 21.68 6.43
C GLU A 471 3.83 20.40 6.47
N MET A 472 3.67 19.49 5.51
CA MET A 472 4.49 18.28 5.41
C MET A 472 5.98 18.60 5.28
N GLU A 473 6.35 19.58 4.46
CA GLU A 473 7.75 20.02 4.31
C GLU A 473 8.32 20.54 5.64
N THR A 474 7.51 21.29 6.40
CA THR A 474 7.89 21.81 7.73
C THR A 474 8.09 20.67 8.74
N LEU A 475 7.14 19.74 8.80
CA LEU A 475 7.20 18.58 9.69
C LEU A 475 8.36 17.64 9.32
N GLN A 476 8.66 17.48 8.04
CA GLN A 476 9.80 16.70 7.59
C GLN A 476 11.14 17.30 8.04
N ALA A 477 11.25 18.63 8.05
CA ALA A 477 12.42 19.31 8.61
C ALA A 477 12.55 19.13 10.13
N GLU A 478 11.43 19.14 10.87
CA GLU A 478 11.40 18.86 12.32
C GLU A 478 11.80 17.41 12.63
N LEU A 479 11.46 16.48 11.73
CA LEU A 479 11.76 15.06 11.81
C LEU A 479 13.13 14.69 11.18
N ALA A 480 13.91 15.66 10.72
CA ALA A 480 15.20 15.43 10.08
C ALA A 480 16.21 14.73 11.01
N GLY A 481 17.00 13.80 10.46
CA GLY A 481 17.95 12.96 11.22
C GLY A 481 17.33 11.70 11.84
N ARG A 482 16.03 11.46 11.61
CA ARG A 482 15.31 10.25 12.05
C ARG A 482 14.97 9.33 10.87
N ASP A 483 15.97 9.07 10.02
CA ASP A 483 15.81 8.42 8.70
C ASP A 483 15.21 7.01 8.77
N ARG A 484 15.41 6.30 9.89
CA ARG A 484 14.80 4.98 10.14
C ARG A 484 13.27 5.06 10.22
N TRP A 485 12.68 6.19 10.59
CA TRP A 485 11.22 6.36 10.62
C TRP A 485 10.64 6.68 9.23
N LEU A 486 11.27 7.61 8.49
CA LEU A 486 10.83 7.99 7.14
C LEU A 486 10.94 6.83 6.13
N ASN A 487 11.96 5.98 6.29
CA ASN A 487 12.21 4.83 5.41
C ASN A 487 11.74 3.49 6.01
N GLY A 488 11.61 3.38 7.35
CA GLY A 488 11.34 2.12 8.06
C GLY A 488 9.88 1.66 8.07
N LEU A 489 8.99 2.32 7.33
CA LEU A 489 7.74 1.69 6.91
C LEU A 489 7.97 0.57 5.87
N ARG A 490 9.17 0.49 5.27
CA ARG A 490 9.55 -0.53 4.27
C ARG A 490 10.52 -1.60 4.79
N ALA A 491 11.20 -1.38 5.91
CA ALA A 491 12.16 -2.33 6.48
C ALA A 491 11.48 -3.25 7.51
N GLY A 492 11.46 -4.55 7.26
CA GLY A 492 10.90 -5.56 8.15
C GLY A 492 11.87 -5.89 9.28
N GLU A 493 11.72 -5.24 10.44
CA GLU A 493 12.32 -5.76 11.67
C GLU A 493 11.31 -6.70 12.33
N ALA A 494 11.33 -7.96 11.89
CA ALA A 494 10.73 -9.03 12.67
C ALA A 494 11.33 -9.02 14.08
N ALA A 495 10.48 -9.24 15.09
CA ALA A 495 10.97 -9.37 16.45
C ALA A 495 11.66 -10.73 16.59
N ARG A 496 12.90 -10.72 17.07
CA ARG A 496 13.62 -11.96 17.38
C ARG A 496 12.88 -12.77 18.43
N ALA A 497 12.91 -14.09 18.28
CA ALA A 497 12.23 -14.98 19.21
C ALA A 497 12.69 -14.72 20.65
N GLU A 498 13.99 -14.57 20.92
CA GLU A 498 14.50 -14.36 22.28
C GLU A 498 13.99 -13.06 22.90
N ALA A 499 13.84 -12.01 22.09
CA ALA A 499 13.30 -10.73 22.55
C ALA A 499 11.82 -10.81 22.90
N VAL A 500 11.06 -11.64 22.19
CA VAL A 500 9.65 -11.93 22.49
C VAL A 500 9.55 -12.82 23.73
N ARG A 501 10.33 -13.89 23.82
CA ARG A 501 10.41 -14.79 24.99
C ARG A 501 10.69 -14.03 26.28
N ALA A 502 11.57 -13.03 26.24
CA ALA A 502 11.89 -12.17 27.37
C ALA A 502 10.73 -11.28 27.85
N GLN A 503 9.73 -11.03 26.99
CA GLN A 503 8.55 -10.23 27.31
C GLN A 503 7.38 -11.08 27.82
N LEU A 504 7.34 -12.37 27.49
CA LEU A 504 6.26 -13.29 27.90
C LEU A 504 6.39 -13.71 29.37
N LYS A 505 5.25 -13.74 30.07
CA LYS A 505 5.14 -14.32 31.41
C LYS A 505 5.07 -15.86 31.32
N PRO A 506 5.35 -16.59 32.43
CA PRO A 506 5.10 -18.04 32.46
C PRO A 506 3.64 -18.33 32.11
N GLY A 507 3.40 -19.33 31.24
CA GLY A 507 2.06 -19.67 30.75
C GLY A 507 1.55 -18.80 29.60
N GLU A 508 2.35 -17.87 29.07
CA GLU A 508 2.01 -17.10 27.87
C GLU A 508 2.77 -17.62 26.64
N ALA A 509 2.09 -17.67 25.50
CA ALA A 509 2.70 -18.01 24.21
C ALA A 509 2.17 -17.15 23.07
N VAL A 510 3.01 -16.91 22.07
CA VAL A 510 2.64 -16.32 20.78
C VAL A 510 2.49 -17.43 19.76
N VAL A 511 1.39 -17.44 19.02
CA VAL A 511 1.10 -18.39 17.95
C VAL A 511 0.87 -17.61 16.66
N ILE A 512 1.62 -17.91 15.61
CA ILE A 512 1.40 -17.38 14.26
C ILE A 512 0.85 -18.51 13.39
N ILE A 513 -0.31 -18.31 12.78
CA ILE A 513 -0.89 -19.23 11.79
C ILE A 513 -0.84 -18.53 10.44
N ASP A 514 0.07 -18.99 9.59
CA ASP A 514 0.27 -18.47 8.25
C ASP A 514 -0.36 -19.41 7.23
N THR A 515 -1.57 -19.10 6.78
CA THR A 515 -2.22 -19.86 5.72
C THR A 515 -1.82 -19.27 4.38
N ALA A 516 -1.08 -20.04 3.57
CA ALA A 516 -0.66 -19.60 2.25
C ALA A 516 -1.88 -19.30 1.37
N SER A 517 -1.84 -18.19 0.61
CA SER A 517 -2.89 -17.82 -0.36
C SER A 517 -2.46 -18.06 -1.81
N LYS A 518 -1.20 -18.43 -2.04
CA LYS A 518 -0.63 -18.69 -3.37
C LYS A 518 -0.44 -20.19 -3.58
N PRO A 519 -0.79 -20.74 -4.75
CA PRO A 519 -0.46 -22.11 -5.11
C PRO A 519 1.05 -22.38 -4.97
N GLY A 520 1.40 -23.50 -4.35
CA GLY A 520 2.80 -23.93 -4.18
C GLY A 520 3.53 -23.35 -2.96
N VAL A 521 2.87 -22.56 -2.11
CA VAL A 521 3.40 -22.16 -0.79
C VAL A 521 2.66 -22.98 0.28
N SER A 522 3.38 -23.63 1.20
CA SER A 522 2.75 -24.38 2.30
C SER A 522 2.33 -23.47 3.44
N SER A 523 1.16 -23.77 4.02
CA SER A 523 0.65 -23.15 5.23
C SER A 523 1.44 -23.66 6.44
N ARG A 524 1.63 -22.83 7.47
CA ARG A 524 2.49 -23.13 8.62
C ARG A 524 1.92 -22.57 9.91
N ILE A 525 2.29 -23.19 11.02
CA ILE A 525 2.02 -22.71 12.37
C ILE A 525 3.33 -22.64 13.14
N VAL A 526 3.52 -21.54 13.88
CA VAL A 526 4.70 -21.34 14.73
C VAL A 526 4.23 -20.91 16.11
N ILE A 527 4.80 -21.49 17.16
CA ILE A 527 4.56 -21.11 18.55
C ILE A 527 5.87 -20.80 19.24
N VAL A 528 5.88 -19.68 19.97
CA VAL A 528 6.98 -19.29 20.86
C VAL A 528 6.39 -18.99 22.23
N SER A 529 6.80 -19.76 23.23
CA SER A 529 6.53 -19.51 24.64
C SER A 529 7.80 -19.01 25.32
N ARG A 530 7.70 -18.62 26.59
CA ARG A 530 8.90 -18.26 27.38
C ARG A 530 9.94 -19.41 27.38
N ASP A 531 9.49 -20.65 27.49
CA ASP A 531 10.34 -21.80 27.81
C ASP A 531 10.56 -22.77 26.62
N SER A 532 9.82 -22.61 25.53
CA SER A 532 9.90 -23.49 24.36
C SER A 532 9.51 -22.76 23.06
N ALA A 533 9.96 -23.29 21.92
CA ALA A 533 9.47 -22.92 20.61
C ALA A 533 9.20 -24.19 19.78
N ALA A 534 8.14 -24.16 18.97
CA ALA A 534 7.82 -25.24 18.05
C ALA A 534 7.20 -24.67 16.76
N TRP A 535 7.33 -25.41 15.67
CA TRP A 535 6.71 -25.05 14.40
C TRP A 535 6.32 -26.31 13.64
N ALA A 536 5.35 -26.18 12.74
CA ALA A 536 4.90 -27.28 11.89
C ALA A 536 4.29 -26.76 10.59
N GLU A 537 4.32 -27.59 9.55
CA GLU A 537 3.47 -27.38 8.38
C GLU A 537 2.00 -27.66 8.73
N VAL A 538 1.10 -26.86 8.19
CA VAL A 538 -0.34 -27.09 8.24
C VAL A 538 -0.70 -27.95 7.03
N PRO A 539 -1.10 -29.21 7.21
CA PRO A 539 -1.28 -30.18 6.12
C PRO A 539 -2.62 -29.99 5.41
N ALA A 540 -2.93 -28.76 5.00
CA ALA A 540 -4.15 -28.38 4.31
C ALA A 540 -3.91 -27.26 3.30
N SER A 541 -4.64 -27.32 2.20
CA SER A 541 -4.65 -26.25 1.20
C SER A 541 -5.41 -25.02 1.67
N HIS A 542 -5.19 -23.88 1.02
CA HIS A 542 -5.96 -22.66 1.25
C HIS A 542 -7.46 -22.91 1.07
N GLU A 543 -7.83 -23.61 -0.01
CA GLU A 543 -9.21 -23.90 -0.39
C GLU A 543 -9.89 -24.84 0.62
N GLU A 544 -9.15 -25.82 1.13
CA GLU A 544 -9.65 -26.73 2.17
C GLU A 544 -9.91 -26.01 3.47
N LEU A 545 -8.96 -25.18 3.94
CA LEU A 545 -9.16 -24.36 5.13
C LEU A 545 -10.33 -23.39 4.96
N ALA A 546 -10.46 -22.75 3.81
CA ALA A 546 -11.60 -21.87 3.49
C ALA A 546 -12.93 -22.62 3.52
N ALA A 547 -13.00 -23.82 2.95
CA ALA A 547 -14.21 -24.65 2.95
C ALA A 547 -14.63 -25.08 4.36
N LEU A 548 -13.68 -25.46 5.22
CA LEU A 548 -13.94 -25.80 6.62
C LEU A 548 -14.43 -24.58 7.41
N VAL A 549 -13.79 -23.43 7.21
CA VAL A 549 -14.19 -22.16 7.81
C VAL A 549 -15.63 -21.80 7.43
N GLU A 550 -15.98 -21.87 6.14
CA GLU A 550 -17.35 -21.61 5.67
C GLU A 550 -18.39 -22.52 6.31
N ARG A 551 -18.07 -23.81 6.47
CA ARG A 551 -18.96 -24.77 7.16
C ARG A 551 -19.19 -24.39 8.62
N VAL A 552 -18.13 -24.04 9.34
CA VAL A 552 -18.24 -23.58 10.73
C VAL A 552 -19.05 -22.28 10.82
N ARG A 553 -18.80 -21.32 9.91
CA ARG A 553 -19.55 -20.06 9.84
C ARG A 553 -21.05 -20.28 9.60
N ALA A 554 -21.41 -21.18 8.69
CA ALA A 554 -22.81 -21.51 8.42
C ALA A 554 -23.55 -22.04 9.66
N GLY A 555 -22.84 -22.68 10.59
CA GLY A 555 -23.39 -23.19 11.86
C GLY A 555 -23.53 -22.14 12.97
N ILE A 556 -22.93 -20.95 12.85
CA ILE A 556 -22.92 -19.91 13.92
C ILE A 556 -23.56 -18.59 13.52
N GLU A 557 -23.72 -18.35 12.23
CA GLU A 557 -24.34 -17.12 11.75
C GLU A 557 -25.81 -17.09 12.16
N LEU A 558 -26.12 -16.22 13.13
CA LEU A 558 -27.50 -15.98 13.53
C LEU A 558 -28.23 -15.44 12.31
N LYS A 559 -29.34 -16.08 11.92
CA LYS A 559 -30.24 -15.58 10.87
C LYS A 559 -31.08 -14.42 11.41
N ILE A 560 -30.40 -13.40 11.94
CA ILE A 560 -30.97 -12.09 12.20
C ILE A 560 -31.25 -11.54 10.81
N GLY A 561 -32.54 -11.48 10.44
CA GLY A 561 -32.97 -11.32 9.05
C GLY A 561 -32.30 -10.15 8.33
N VAL A 562 -31.15 -10.38 7.70
CA VAL A 562 -30.46 -9.44 6.83
C VAL A 562 -29.49 -10.21 5.91
N ARG A 563 -29.86 -10.38 4.65
CA ARG A 563 -28.97 -9.95 3.57
C ARG A 563 -29.53 -8.61 3.12
N ALA A 564 -28.82 -7.53 3.43
CA ALA A 564 -29.09 -6.15 3.07
C ALA A 564 -30.53 -5.62 3.31
N ALA A 565 -30.65 -4.46 3.95
CA ALA A 565 -31.66 -3.47 3.57
C ALA A 565 -33.16 -3.72 3.79
N VAL A 566 -33.63 -4.86 4.32
CA VAL A 566 -35.08 -5.10 4.49
C VAL A 566 -35.41 -5.49 5.93
N SER A 567 -35.97 -4.50 6.64
CA SER A 567 -36.60 -4.55 7.96
C SER A 567 -35.87 -5.35 9.06
N LEU A 568 -35.01 -4.64 9.81
CA LEU A 568 -34.48 -5.07 11.12
C LEU A 568 -35.57 -5.36 12.18
N SER A 569 -36.86 -5.17 11.85
CA SER A 569 -38.01 -5.51 12.70
C SER A 569 -38.47 -6.97 12.61
N ALA A 570 -37.90 -7.78 11.71
CA ALA A 570 -38.39 -9.13 11.40
C ALA A 570 -37.44 -10.28 11.80
N ALA A 571 -36.43 -10.00 12.64
CA ALA A 571 -35.48 -11.02 13.05
C ALA A 571 -36.05 -11.95 14.14
N SER A 572 -36.17 -13.24 13.81
CA SER A 572 -36.19 -14.30 14.83
C SER A 572 -34.74 -14.59 15.23
N GLY A 573 -34.34 -14.21 16.44
CA GLY A 573 -32.98 -14.43 16.98
C GLY A 573 -32.64 -15.90 17.27
N GLU A 574 -33.12 -16.85 16.47
CA GLU A 574 -32.83 -18.28 16.63
C GLU A 574 -31.55 -18.63 15.86
N ALA A 575 -30.61 -19.30 16.54
CA ALA A 575 -29.41 -19.84 15.92
C ALA A 575 -29.76 -20.94 14.89
N PRO A 576 -28.88 -21.22 13.90
CA PRO A 576 -28.98 -22.43 13.10
C PRO A 576 -29.10 -23.68 13.99
N GLN A 577 -29.85 -24.70 13.56
CA GLN A 577 -30.13 -25.86 14.41
C GLN A 577 -28.91 -26.74 14.71
N GLU A 578 -27.86 -26.71 13.87
CA GLU A 578 -26.72 -27.62 14.02
C GLU A 578 -25.39 -26.92 13.73
N PHE A 579 -24.50 -26.93 14.73
CA PHE A 579 -23.12 -26.47 14.62
C PHE A 579 -22.24 -27.61 14.10
N ASP A 580 -21.35 -27.30 13.17
CA ASP A 580 -20.50 -28.30 12.51
C ASP A 580 -19.28 -28.67 13.37
N ASN A 581 -19.49 -29.57 14.34
CA ASN A 581 -18.46 -30.05 15.26
C ASN A 581 -17.26 -30.65 14.52
N ALA A 582 -17.52 -31.41 13.45
CA ALA A 582 -16.48 -32.08 12.67
C ALA A 582 -15.58 -31.06 11.95
N ALA A 583 -16.15 -30.01 11.35
CA ALA A 583 -15.37 -28.96 10.73
C ALA A 583 -14.53 -28.17 11.75
N ALA A 584 -15.10 -27.85 12.92
CA ALA A 584 -14.38 -27.15 13.99
C ALA A 584 -13.24 -27.99 14.59
N ALA A 585 -13.43 -29.31 14.72
CA ALA A 585 -12.40 -30.24 15.17
C ALA A 585 -11.30 -30.45 14.11
N ALA A 586 -11.68 -30.54 12.84
CA ALA A 586 -10.73 -30.63 11.74
C ALA A 586 -9.85 -29.39 11.64
N LEU A 587 -10.41 -28.18 11.79
CA LEU A 587 -9.64 -26.94 11.83
C LEU A 587 -8.60 -26.94 12.95
N TYR A 588 -8.97 -27.36 14.17
CA TYR A 588 -8.01 -27.51 15.26
C TYR A 588 -6.92 -28.52 14.88
N ALA A 589 -7.28 -29.73 14.46
CA ALA A 589 -6.34 -30.80 14.17
C ALA A 589 -5.33 -30.40 13.10
N LEU A 590 -5.76 -29.70 12.05
CA LEU A 590 -4.90 -29.20 10.98
C LEU A 590 -4.00 -28.02 11.41
N THR A 591 -4.37 -27.29 12.47
CA THR A 591 -3.65 -26.08 12.90
C THR A 591 -3.03 -26.24 14.30
N PHE A 592 -3.70 -25.78 15.36
CA PHE A 592 -3.23 -25.87 16.75
C PHE A 592 -2.85 -27.30 17.17
N GLY A 593 -3.52 -28.31 16.59
CA GLY A 593 -3.22 -29.73 16.78
C GLY A 593 -1.80 -30.11 16.36
N GLN A 594 -1.21 -29.41 15.40
CA GLN A 594 0.17 -29.66 14.95
C GLN A 594 1.23 -29.23 15.97
N VAL A 595 0.85 -28.35 16.92
CA VAL A 595 1.71 -27.85 18.01
C VAL A 595 1.12 -28.11 19.39
N ALA A 596 0.26 -29.13 19.51
CA ALA A 596 -0.52 -29.39 20.72
C ALA A 596 0.35 -29.57 21.98
N GLU A 597 1.51 -30.22 21.86
CA GLU A 597 2.46 -30.41 22.97
C GLU A 597 3.00 -29.08 23.49
N ALA A 598 3.32 -28.14 22.60
CA ALA A 598 3.82 -26.81 22.98
C ALA A 598 2.72 -25.89 23.56
N LEU A 599 1.44 -26.25 23.37
CA LEU A 599 0.30 -25.54 23.99
C LEU A 599 0.02 -26.00 25.42
N GLU A 600 0.54 -27.17 25.84
CA GLU A 600 0.28 -27.69 27.18
C GLU A 600 0.83 -26.75 28.26
N GLY A 601 0.00 -26.45 29.26
CA GLY A 601 0.36 -25.56 30.37
C GLY A 601 0.36 -24.07 30.01
N MET A 602 0.00 -23.68 28.78
CA MET A 602 -0.20 -22.27 28.43
C MET A 602 -1.58 -21.82 28.92
N ASP A 603 -1.65 -20.72 29.67
CA ASP A 603 -2.90 -20.13 30.14
C ASP A 603 -3.44 -19.06 29.19
N HIS A 604 -2.55 -18.41 28.42
CA HIS A 604 -2.91 -17.30 27.53
C HIS A 604 -2.11 -17.37 26.21
N LEU A 605 -2.84 -17.38 25.09
CA LEU A 605 -2.30 -17.37 23.74
C LEU A 605 -2.52 -16.01 23.08
N TYR A 606 -1.44 -15.41 22.58
CA TYR A 606 -1.48 -14.31 21.62
C TYR A 606 -1.41 -14.88 20.21
N VAL A 607 -2.48 -14.72 19.42
CA VAL A 607 -2.64 -15.41 18.14
C VAL A 607 -2.64 -14.42 16.98
N GLU A 608 -1.69 -14.56 16.06
CA GLU A 608 -1.70 -13.86 14.77
C GLU A 608 -2.29 -14.79 13.70
N LEU A 609 -3.47 -14.45 13.18
CA LEU A 609 -4.19 -15.24 12.19
C LEU A 609 -4.06 -14.62 10.79
N ARG A 610 -3.85 -15.46 9.78
CA ARG A 610 -3.74 -15.04 8.37
C ARG A 610 -4.66 -15.87 7.48
N GLY A 611 -5.07 -15.31 6.34
CA GLY A 611 -5.95 -15.95 5.36
C GLY A 611 -7.29 -16.46 5.93
N PRO A 612 -7.88 -17.57 5.45
CA PRO A 612 -9.29 -17.89 5.70
C PRO A 612 -9.65 -18.10 7.18
N ILE A 613 -8.72 -18.68 7.96
CA ILE A 613 -8.92 -18.97 9.39
C ILE A 613 -9.15 -17.70 10.21
N SER A 614 -8.68 -16.56 9.71
CA SER A 614 -8.80 -15.28 10.37
C SER A 614 -10.23 -14.73 10.42
N SER A 615 -11.16 -15.37 9.72
CA SER A 615 -12.59 -15.05 9.78
C SER A 615 -13.34 -15.75 10.94
N LEU A 616 -12.65 -16.58 11.74
CA LEU A 616 -13.18 -17.24 12.92
C LEU A 616 -12.39 -16.87 14.19
N PRO A 617 -13.08 -16.72 15.33
CA PRO A 617 -12.42 -16.72 16.64
C PRO A 617 -11.67 -18.04 16.88
N PRO A 618 -10.37 -18.04 17.21
CA PRO A 618 -9.62 -19.28 17.50
C PRO A 618 -10.24 -20.08 18.64
N GLN A 619 -10.81 -19.38 19.62
CA GLN A 619 -11.45 -19.95 20.80
C GLN A 619 -12.65 -20.88 20.49
N LEU A 620 -13.16 -20.84 19.25
CA LEU A 620 -14.27 -21.67 18.77
C LEU A 620 -13.82 -23.02 18.20
N MET A 621 -12.52 -23.26 18.02
CA MET A 621 -12.03 -24.56 17.55
C MET A 621 -12.19 -25.63 18.62
N LEU A 622 -12.45 -26.87 18.20
CA LEU A 622 -12.63 -28.02 19.10
C LEU A 622 -11.39 -28.90 19.10
N ARG A 623 -10.88 -29.27 20.28
CA ARG A 623 -9.73 -30.18 20.37
C ARG A 623 -10.06 -31.61 19.95
N SER A 624 -11.32 -32.00 20.10
CA SER A 624 -11.87 -33.29 19.64
C SER A 624 -13.33 -33.12 19.25
N GLU A 625 -13.83 -34.01 18.38
CA GLU A 625 -15.26 -34.10 18.10
C GLU A 625 -16.06 -34.42 19.37
N THR A 626 -17.34 -34.03 19.39
CA THR A 626 -18.24 -34.28 20.51
C THR A 626 -19.53 -34.93 20.04
N ASP A 627 -19.90 -36.02 20.70
CA ASP A 627 -21.21 -36.68 20.57
C ASP A 627 -22.24 -36.12 21.58
N GLY A 628 -21.79 -35.24 22.49
CA GLY A 628 -22.58 -34.62 23.54
C GLY A 628 -23.12 -33.23 23.17
N GLY A 629 -23.76 -32.55 24.12
CA GLY A 629 -24.21 -31.17 23.92
C GLY A 629 -23.06 -30.17 23.83
N LEU A 630 -23.22 -29.12 23.03
CA LEU A 630 -22.21 -28.07 22.78
C LEU A 630 -21.66 -27.40 24.06
N ALA A 631 -22.45 -27.36 25.13
CA ALA A 631 -22.01 -26.84 26.42
C ALA A 631 -20.80 -27.62 26.96
N GLY A 632 -20.78 -28.95 26.85
CA GLY A 632 -19.71 -29.79 27.40
C GLY A 632 -18.55 -30.08 26.44
N ALA A 633 -18.55 -29.49 25.24
CA ALA A 633 -17.56 -29.78 24.22
C ALA A 633 -16.16 -29.26 24.60
N ASP A 634 -15.12 -29.88 24.05
CA ASP A 634 -13.73 -29.59 24.36
C ASP A 634 -13.18 -28.40 23.55
N TRP A 635 -13.79 -27.23 23.77
CA TRP A 635 -13.41 -25.97 23.11
C TRP A 635 -11.99 -25.53 23.49
N LEU A 636 -11.24 -24.95 22.55
CA LEU A 636 -9.95 -24.32 22.82
C LEU A 636 -10.06 -23.30 23.97
N LEU A 637 -11.17 -22.56 24.03
CA LEU A 637 -11.49 -21.61 25.10
C LEU A 637 -11.45 -22.23 26.51
N ARG A 638 -11.74 -23.53 26.67
CA ARG A 638 -11.70 -24.19 27.98
C ARG A 638 -10.29 -24.36 28.51
N HIS A 639 -9.27 -24.26 27.67
CA HIS A 639 -7.87 -24.45 28.06
C HIS A 639 -7.10 -23.13 28.09
N HIS A 640 -7.39 -22.21 27.17
CA HIS A 640 -6.58 -21.01 27.00
C HIS A 640 -7.42 -19.75 26.90
N ALA A 641 -6.98 -18.67 27.55
CA ALA A 641 -7.40 -17.32 27.19
C ALA A 641 -6.77 -16.95 25.84
N VAL A 642 -7.48 -16.22 24.99
CA VAL A 642 -7.02 -15.90 23.63
C VAL A 642 -7.05 -14.40 23.40
N THR A 643 -5.99 -13.87 22.81
CA THR A 643 -5.92 -12.50 22.29
C THR A 643 -5.43 -12.55 20.86
N VAL A 644 -6.20 -12.01 19.93
CA VAL A 644 -5.78 -11.89 18.53
C VAL A 644 -4.84 -10.69 18.43
N ILE A 645 -3.69 -10.82 17.77
CA ILE A 645 -2.75 -9.71 17.57
C ILE A 645 -2.60 -9.42 16.07
N PRO A 646 -2.68 -8.14 15.64
CA PRO A 646 -2.42 -7.78 14.24
C PRO A 646 -0.96 -8.01 13.81
N SER A 647 -0.04 -8.01 14.78
CA SER A 647 1.36 -8.37 14.63
C SER A 647 2.00 -8.62 15.99
N VAL A 648 3.10 -9.37 16.03
CA VAL A 648 3.93 -9.59 17.22
C VAL A 648 4.34 -8.27 17.92
N LEU A 649 4.50 -7.17 17.16
CA LEU A 649 4.80 -5.85 17.73
C LEU A 649 3.71 -5.32 18.68
N SER A 650 2.50 -5.86 18.64
CA SER A 650 1.41 -5.50 19.56
C SER A 650 1.78 -5.71 21.02
N LEU A 651 2.61 -6.72 21.32
CA LEU A 651 3.10 -6.99 22.68
C LEU A 651 3.91 -5.81 23.23
N ARG A 652 4.71 -5.17 22.37
CA ARG A 652 5.53 -4.02 22.75
C ARG A 652 4.72 -2.72 22.83
N ILE A 653 3.62 -2.60 22.08
CA ILE A 653 2.78 -1.39 22.06
C ILE A 653 2.12 -1.13 23.41
N SER A 654 1.67 -2.17 24.11
CA SER A 654 1.09 -2.03 25.46
C SER A 654 2.11 -1.41 26.43
N ALA A 655 3.34 -1.94 26.46
CA ALA A 655 4.43 -1.42 27.27
C ALA A 655 4.80 0.03 26.89
N LEU A 656 4.98 0.31 25.60
CA LEU A 656 5.29 1.67 25.11
C LEU A 656 4.19 2.68 25.45
N GLY A 657 2.93 2.26 25.39
CA GLY A 657 1.78 3.09 25.76
C GLY A 657 1.75 3.41 27.25
N ALA A 658 2.07 2.44 28.11
CA ALA A 658 2.17 2.66 29.55
C ALA A 658 3.29 3.65 29.89
N GLU A 659 4.44 3.57 29.20
CA GLU A 659 5.57 4.51 29.36
C GLU A 659 5.26 5.92 28.85
N ALA A 660 4.54 6.05 27.74
CA ALA A 660 4.16 7.34 27.16
C ALA A 660 3.13 8.13 28.00
N GLY A 661 2.47 7.47 28.95
CA GLY A 661 1.50 8.05 29.87
C GLY A 661 0.05 7.62 29.56
N ARG A 662 -0.62 7.06 30.57
CA ARG A 662 -2.02 6.64 30.47
C ARG A 662 -2.97 7.84 30.52
N ALA A 663 -4.07 7.72 29.79
CA ALA A 663 -5.12 8.73 29.78
C ALA A 663 -5.72 8.92 31.20
N PRO A 664 -6.05 10.14 31.64
CA PRO A 664 -6.48 10.40 33.01
C PRO A 664 -7.85 9.80 33.36
N GLU A 665 -8.82 9.89 32.45
CA GLU A 665 -10.19 9.46 32.67
C GLU A 665 -10.37 7.96 32.39
N PRO A 666 -11.08 7.21 33.22
CA PRO A 666 -11.18 5.76 33.07
C PRO A 666 -12.03 5.36 31.85
N PHE A 667 -13.06 6.13 31.50
CA PHE A 667 -14.10 5.64 30.59
C PHE A 667 -14.92 6.75 29.93
N LEU A 668 -15.26 6.54 28.66
CA LEU A 668 -16.36 7.22 27.97
C LEU A 668 -17.18 6.18 27.20
N GLY A 669 -18.49 6.16 27.43
CA GLY A 669 -19.43 5.27 26.78
C GLY A 669 -20.43 6.01 25.91
N VAL A 670 -20.82 5.38 24.80
CA VAL A 670 -21.83 5.86 23.85
C VAL A 670 -22.85 4.75 23.68
N ALA A 671 -24.11 5.05 24.01
CA ALA A 671 -25.19 4.05 24.00
C ALA A 671 -26.51 4.63 23.49
N ASN A 672 -27.39 3.73 23.06
CA ASN A 672 -28.77 4.03 22.65
C ASN A 672 -28.91 5.33 21.82
N PRO A 673 -28.27 5.44 20.63
CA PRO A 673 -28.43 6.62 19.78
C PRO A 673 -29.87 6.79 19.28
N ASN A 674 -30.29 8.03 19.07
CA ASN A 674 -31.61 8.33 18.50
C ASN A 674 -31.55 8.37 16.96
N TYR A 675 -31.66 7.20 16.33
CA TYR A 675 -31.62 7.06 14.86
C TYR A 675 -32.78 7.78 14.14
N GLY A 676 -33.90 8.02 14.83
CA GLY A 676 -35.07 8.72 14.30
C GLY A 676 -34.99 10.25 14.38
N ALA A 677 -33.90 10.81 14.90
CA ALA A 677 -33.70 12.26 14.98
C ALA A 677 -33.65 12.90 13.58
N LYS A 678 -34.25 14.09 13.44
CA LYS A 678 -34.25 14.85 12.18
C LYS A 678 -32.83 15.31 11.83
N ALA A 679 -32.34 14.90 10.68
CA ALA A 679 -31.06 15.34 10.13
C ALA A 679 -31.24 16.57 9.18
N PRO A 680 -30.17 17.34 8.91
CA PRO A 680 -30.18 18.40 7.91
C PRO A 680 -30.58 17.87 6.52
N ALA A 681 -31.23 18.72 5.71
CA ALA A 681 -31.76 18.34 4.38
C ALA A 681 -30.67 17.82 3.40
N SER A 682 -29.42 18.24 3.57
CA SER A 682 -28.26 17.77 2.81
C SER A 682 -27.98 16.27 2.96
N ASN A 683 -28.51 15.62 3.99
CA ASN A 683 -28.19 14.25 4.38
C ASN A 683 -29.37 13.27 4.16
N ALA A 684 -30.29 13.59 3.24
CA ALA A 684 -31.53 12.81 3.02
C ALA A 684 -31.28 11.33 2.69
N ARG A 685 -30.22 11.02 1.92
CA ARG A 685 -29.79 9.64 1.62
C ARG A 685 -29.41 8.87 2.89
N MET A 686 -28.63 9.48 3.76
CA MET A 686 -28.19 8.86 5.01
C MET A 686 -29.33 8.76 6.02
N ALA A 687 -30.28 9.71 6.00
CA ALA A 687 -31.49 9.63 6.82
C ALA A 687 -32.35 8.40 6.49
N ALA A 688 -32.46 8.04 5.20
CA ALA A 688 -33.12 6.79 4.78
C ALA A 688 -32.39 5.57 5.34
N LEU A 689 -31.04 5.56 5.31
CA LEU A 689 -30.23 4.49 5.88
C LEU A 689 -30.49 4.30 7.39
N ARG A 690 -30.47 5.39 8.16
CA ARG A 690 -30.75 5.36 9.61
C ARG A 690 -32.16 4.93 9.96
N SER A 691 -33.15 5.28 9.13
CA SER A 691 -34.55 4.94 9.40
C SER A 691 -34.82 3.43 9.44
N GLY A 692 -33.92 2.63 8.84
CA GLY A 692 -33.97 1.17 8.91
C GLY A 692 -33.46 0.58 10.22
N LEU A 693 -32.75 1.35 11.06
CA LEU A 693 -32.10 0.87 12.28
C LEU A 693 -33.06 0.79 13.47
N ALA A 694 -33.07 -0.36 14.15
CA ALA A 694 -33.84 -0.56 15.37
C ALA A 694 -33.19 0.19 16.56
N PRO A 695 -33.99 0.82 17.46
CA PRO A 695 -33.50 1.35 18.73
C PRO A 695 -32.90 0.25 19.62
N LEU A 696 -31.91 0.61 20.45
CA LEU A 696 -31.19 -0.30 21.34
C LEU A 696 -31.25 0.19 22.81
N PRO A 697 -32.44 0.35 23.43
CA PRO A 697 -32.57 0.93 24.76
C PRO A 697 -31.80 0.17 25.86
N GLU A 698 -31.63 -1.14 25.70
CA GLU A 698 -30.92 -2.02 26.62
C GLU A 698 -29.43 -1.70 26.74
N THR A 699 -28.81 -1.17 25.67
CA THR A 699 -27.39 -0.79 25.64
C THR A 699 -27.07 0.36 26.60
N ALA A 700 -28.06 1.18 26.96
CA ALA A 700 -27.89 2.21 27.98
C ALA A 700 -27.67 1.60 29.37
N GLY A 701 -28.35 0.49 29.68
CA GLY A 701 -28.14 -0.26 30.92
C GLY A 701 -26.75 -0.90 30.97
N GLU A 702 -26.34 -1.51 29.85
CA GLU A 702 -25.01 -2.09 29.65
C GLU A 702 -23.88 -1.07 29.91
N VAL A 703 -23.90 0.06 29.20
CA VAL A 703 -22.85 1.07 29.31
C VAL A 703 -22.80 1.71 30.69
N ARG A 704 -23.94 1.95 31.34
CA ARG A 704 -23.95 2.44 32.73
C ARG A 704 -23.39 1.42 33.72
N ALA A 705 -23.67 0.13 33.53
CA ALA A 705 -23.11 -0.92 34.38
C ALA A 705 -21.58 -0.99 34.23
N VAL A 706 -21.07 -0.91 33.00
CA VAL A 706 -19.63 -0.86 32.72
C VAL A 706 -19.00 0.41 33.32
N ALA A 707 -19.61 1.58 33.09
CA ALA A 707 -19.16 2.86 33.67
C ALA A 707 -19.06 2.78 35.21
N SER A 708 -20.04 2.14 35.85
CA SER A 708 -20.00 1.91 37.31
C SER A 708 -18.88 0.95 37.72
N ALA A 709 -18.64 -0.13 36.96
CA ALA A 709 -17.59 -1.10 37.27
C ALA A 709 -16.19 -0.48 37.20
N VAL A 710 -15.96 0.43 36.26
CA VAL A 710 -14.68 1.15 36.09
C VAL A 710 -14.62 2.47 36.86
N GLN A 711 -15.61 2.75 37.71
CA GLN A 711 -15.67 3.95 38.56
C GLN A 711 -15.58 5.26 37.75
N ALA A 712 -16.30 5.32 36.62
CA ALA A 712 -16.31 6.49 35.76
C ALA A 712 -17.00 7.71 36.43
N GLY A 713 -16.51 8.91 36.13
CA GLY A 713 -17.06 10.17 36.64
C GLY A 713 -18.36 10.60 35.95
N ASP A 714 -18.95 11.69 36.44
CA ASP A 714 -20.15 12.28 35.85
C ASP A 714 -19.91 12.71 34.38
N GLY A 715 -20.86 12.42 33.51
CA GLY A 715 -20.76 12.72 32.07
C GLY A 715 -19.96 11.71 31.25
N ALA A 716 -19.52 10.59 31.84
CA ALA A 716 -18.83 9.51 31.14
C ALA A 716 -19.73 8.66 30.24
N VAL A 717 -21.02 8.96 30.13
CA VAL A 717 -21.99 8.21 29.32
C VAL A 717 -22.80 9.18 28.45
N LEU A 718 -22.69 9.01 27.14
CA LEU A 718 -23.45 9.72 26.12
C LEU A 718 -24.61 8.84 25.65
N GLU A 719 -25.83 9.35 25.79
CA GLU A 719 -27.07 8.62 25.44
C GLU A 719 -28.01 9.48 24.60
N ALA A 720 -28.87 8.82 23.82
CA ALA A 720 -29.91 9.47 23.02
C ALA A 720 -29.33 10.64 22.20
N ALA A 721 -29.80 11.87 22.39
CA ALA A 721 -29.31 13.05 21.68
C ALA A 721 -27.81 13.33 21.88
N ALA A 722 -27.25 12.96 23.04
CA ALA A 722 -25.83 13.15 23.33
C ALA A 722 -24.95 12.06 22.71
N ALA A 723 -25.49 10.88 22.42
CA ALA A 723 -24.84 9.82 21.66
C ALA A 723 -24.77 10.16 20.16
N SER A 724 -24.19 11.32 19.85
CA SER A 724 -24.11 11.90 18.51
C SER A 724 -22.69 11.90 17.98
N GLU A 725 -22.57 11.82 16.67
CA GLU A 725 -21.28 11.90 15.99
C GLU A 725 -20.55 13.21 16.27
N ALA A 726 -21.28 14.33 16.28
CA ALA A 726 -20.74 15.63 16.62
C ALA A 726 -20.16 15.67 18.04
N ALA A 727 -20.83 15.04 19.02
CA ALA A 727 -20.33 14.97 20.39
C ALA A 727 -19.06 14.13 20.50
N VAL A 728 -18.98 13.00 19.77
CA VAL A 728 -17.78 12.15 19.73
C VAL A 728 -16.61 12.90 19.09
N LYS A 729 -16.82 13.55 17.94
CA LYS A 729 -15.77 14.31 17.22
C LYS A 729 -15.29 15.54 17.99
N ALA A 730 -16.19 16.22 18.72
CA ALA A 730 -15.84 17.38 19.54
C ALA A 730 -15.16 17.01 20.86
N GLY A 731 -15.27 15.75 21.31
CA GLY A 731 -14.66 15.26 22.53
C GLY A 731 -13.13 15.19 22.42
N ALA A 732 -12.43 15.57 23.48
CA ALA A 732 -11.00 15.30 23.63
C ALA A 732 -10.79 13.84 24.03
N LEU A 733 -10.97 12.92 23.06
CA LEU A 733 -11.05 11.47 23.30
C LEU A 733 -9.73 10.85 23.80
N ASP A 734 -8.60 11.52 23.58
CA ASP A 734 -7.27 11.14 24.06
C ASP A 734 -7.13 11.18 25.59
N ARG A 735 -8.14 11.67 26.32
CA ARG A 735 -8.16 11.64 27.78
C ARG A 735 -8.76 10.37 28.40
N PHE A 736 -9.40 9.49 27.62
CA PHE A 736 -10.10 8.32 28.12
C PHE A 736 -9.33 7.02 27.89
N ARG A 737 -9.19 6.19 28.93
CA ARG A 737 -8.53 4.86 28.84
C ARG A 737 -9.39 3.85 28.10
N VAL A 738 -10.70 3.88 28.34
CA VAL A 738 -11.68 3.01 27.68
C VAL A 738 -12.69 3.86 26.91
N LEU A 739 -12.85 3.55 25.62
CA LEU A 739 -13.95 4.07 24.81
C LEU A 739 -14.92 2.92 24.50
N TYR A 740 -16.20 3.11 24.78
CA TYR A 740 -17.19 2.05 24.65
C TYR A 740 -18.32 2.48 23.72
N PHE A 741 -18.49 1.79 22.60
CA PHE A 741 -19.54 2.06 21.62
C PHE A 741 -20.54 0.90 21.61
N ALA A 742 -21.72 1.12 22.17
CA ALA A 742 -22.83 0.19 22.20
C ALA A 742 -23.91 0.64 21.20
N THR A 743 -23.58 0.52 19.91
CA THR A 743 -24.35 1.09 18.79
C THR A 743 -24.38 0.11 17.62
N HIS A 744 -25.11 0.42 16.54
CA HIS A 744 -25.01 -0.41 15.33
C HIS A 744 -23.65 -0.19 14.63
N GLY A 745 -23.06 -1.29 14.17
CA GLY A 745 -21.92 -1.30 13.26
C GLY A 745 -22.42 -1.66 11.86
N LEU A 746 -21.87 -0.98 10.85
CA LEU A 746 -22.27 -1.13 9.45
C LEU A 746 -21.04 -1.41 8.58
N MET A 747 -21.26 -2.18 7.53
CA MET A 747 -20.26 -2.57 6.54
C MET A 747 -20.39 -1.74 5.26
N ALA A 748 -19.29 -1.61 4.53
CA ALA A 748 -19.35 -1.07 3.17
C ALA A 748 -20.29 -1.94 2.31
N GLY A 749 -21.15 -1.30 1.51
CA GLY A 749 -22.16 -1.99 0.72
C GLY A 749 -23.51 -2.18 1.43
N ASP A 750 -23.60 -1.93 2.75
CA ASP A 750 -24.89 -1.95 3.45
C ASP A 750 -25.82 -0.90 2.85
N ALA A 751 -27.05 -1.29 2.58
CA ALA A 751 -28.04 -0.41 1.98
C ALA A 751 -29.34 -0.41 2.76
N VAL A 752 -30.16 0.64 2.63
CA VAL A 752 -31.60 0.67 2.98
C VAL A 752 -32.28 1.59 1.98
N GLY A 753 -33.36 1.13 1.34
CA GLY A 753 -34.14 1.96 0.40
C GLY A 753 -33.37 2.45 -0.83
N GLY A 754 -32.33 1.74 -1.28
CA GLY A 754 -31.49 2.10 -2.42
C GLY A 754 -30.29 3.01 -2.11
N ALA A 755 -30.16 3.48 -0.86
CA ALA A 755 -28.98 4.20 -0.39
C ALA A 755 -27.93 3.21 0.10
N VAL A 756 -26.72 3.21 -0.50
CA VAL A 756 -25.60 2.31 -0.13
C VAL A 756 -24.54 3.08 0.67
N LEU A 757 -23.98 2.45 1.72
CA LEU A 757 -22.85 2.95 2.49
C LEU A 757 -21.52 2.65 1.76
N ASP A 758 -20.65 3.64 1.67
CA ASP A 758 -19.40 3.62 0.90
C ASP A 758 -18.21 3.04 1.67
N GLU A 759 -18.20 3.15 2.99
CA GLU A 759 -17.18 2.56 3.88
C GLU A 759 -17.81 2.14 5.21
N PRO A 760 -17.19 1.24 6.00
CA PRO A 760 -17.75 0.82 7.30
C PRO A 760 -17.95 2.00 8.27
N ALA A 761 -18.95 1.92 9.15
CA ALA A 761 -19.28 3.01 10.08
C ALA A 761 -19.95 2.53 11.38
N LEU A 762 -19.87 3.36 12.42
CA LEU A 762 -20.72 3.26 13.61
C LEU A 762 -21.92 4.21 13.48
N ALA A 763 -23.13 3.69 13.66
CA ALA A 763 -24.33 4.51 13.61
C ALA A 763 -24.54 5.27 14.93
N LEU A 764 -24.67 6.58 14.84
CA LEU A 764 -24.86 7.51 15.95
C LEU A 764 -26.06 8.44 15.70
N THR A 765 -26.36 9.29 16.66
CA THR A 765 -27.39 10.31 16.51
C THR A 765 -26.91 11.40 15.55
N PRO A 766 -27.67 11.76 14.50
CA PRO A 766 -27.32 12.86 13.61
C PRO A 766 -27.48 14.22 14.31
N GLY A 767 -26.69 15.23 13.90
CA GLY A 767 -26.79 16.59 14.44
C GLY A 767 -25.53 17.43 14.17
N GLY A 768 -25.65 18.76 14.28
CA GLY A 768 -24.48 19.64 14.16
C GLY A 768 -23.74 19.58 12.81
N ALA A 769 -24.49 19.45 11.71
CA ALA A 769 -24.02 19.19 10.33
C ALA A 769 -23.56 17.76 10.03
N GLU A 770 -23.33 16.93 11.06
CA GLU A 770 -22.95 15.52 10.89
C GLU A 770 -24.12 14.67 10.40
N ASP A 771 -23.79 13.59 9.69
CA ASP A 771 -24.79 12.68 9.16
C ASP A 771 -25.20 11.61 10.18
N GLY A 772 -24.49 11.39 11.28
CA GLY A 772 -24.80 10.35 12.26
C GLY A 772 -24.21 8.98 11.91
N PHE A 773 -23.20 8.92 11.05
CA PHE A 773 -22.42 7.73 10.77
C PHE A 773 -20.94 8.06 10.94
N LEU A 774 -20.34 7.61 12.04
CA LEU A 774 -18.92 7.77 12.27
C LEU A 774 -18.16 6.75 11.42
N LYS A 775 -17.67 7.19 10.25
CA LYS A 775 -17.05 6.34 9.23
C LYS A 775 -15.57 6.03 9.53
N VAL A 776 -15.01 4.98 8.91
CA VAL A 776 -13.58 4.62 9.05
C VAL A 776 -12.65 5.79 8.77
N SER A 777 -12.86 6.51 7.66
CA SER A 777 -12.06 7.69 7.30
C SER A 777 -12.06 8.79 8.37
N GLU A 778 -13.16 8.90 9.12
CA GLU A 778 -13.35 9.88 10.20
C GLU A 778 -12.77 9.39 11.52
N ILE A 779 -12.97 8.10 11.85
CA ILE A 779 -12.35 7.45 13.02
C ILE A 779 -10.84 7.62 12.95
N ALA A 780 -10.25 7.40 11.77
CA ALA A 780 -8.81 7.53 11.58
C ALA A 780 -8.27 8.97 11.77
N ARG A 781 -9.15 9.98 11.88
CA ARG A 781 -8.80 11.37 12.22
C ARG A 781 -8.95 11.67 13.72
N LEU A 782 -9.60 10.80 14.50
CA LEU A 782 -9.72 10.95 15.95
C LEU A 782 -8.36 10.81 16.61
N LYS A 783 -8.11 11.60 17.67
CA LYS A 783 -6.92 11.46 18.52
C LYS A 783 -7.25 10.63 19.75
N LEU A 784 -6.66 9.44 19.85
CA LEU A 784 -6.89 8.51 20.96
C LEU A 784 -5.60 8.22 21.73
N ASN A 785 -5.74 7.98 23.03
CA ASN A 785 -4.74 7.36 23.91
C ASN A 785 -5.43 6.25 24.73
N ALA A 786 -6.34 5.52 24.07
CA ALA A 786 -7.17 4.52 24.70
C ALA A 786 -6.40 3.20 24.81
N ASP A 787 -6.39 2.65 26.02
CA ASP A 787 -5.93 1.27 26.28
C ASP A 787 -6.89 0.29 25.58
N TRP A 788 -8.19 0.60 25.59
CA TRP A 788 -9.21 -0.30 25.07
C TRP A 788 -10.36 0.45 24.37
N VAL A 789 -10.70 0.06 23.15
CA VAL A 789 -11.96 0.46 22.50
C VAL A 789 -12.88 -0.76 22.41
N VAL A 790 -14.07 -0.68 22.98
CA VAL A 790 -15.07 -1.74 22.91
C VAL A 790 -16.11 -1.37 21.86
N LEU A 791 -16.25 -2.21 20.84
CA LEU A 791 -17.30 -2.11 19.84
C LEU A 791 -18.34 -3.20 20.15
N SER A 792 -19.29 -2.89 21.03
CA SER A 792 -20.48 -3.71 21.30
C SER A 792 -21.50 -3.51 20.16
N ALA A 793 -21.02 -3.75 18.94
CA ALA A 793 -21.67 -3.47 17.68
C ALA A 793 -21.51 -4.67 16.74
N CYS A 794 -22.55 -4.98 15.97
CA CYS A 794 -22.59 -6.14 15.08
C CYS A 794 -21.54 -6.07 13.95
N ASN A 795 -20.93 -7.22 13.64
CA ASN A 795 -20.07 -7.47 12.47
C ASN A 795 -18.88 -6.51 12.31
N THR A 796 -18.19 -6.21 13.42
CA THR A 796 -17.09 -5.24 13.45
C THR A 796 -15.70 -5.82 13.23
N ALA A 797 -15.55 -7.15 13.12
CA ALA A 797 -14.27 -7.82 12.91
C ALA A 797 -14.01 -8.30 11.46
N VAL A 798 -15.06 -8.58 10.67
CA VAL A 798 -14.93 -9.21 9.34
C VAL A 798 -14.73 -8.16 8.23
N GLY A 799 -13.87 -8.44 7.25
CA GLY A 799 -13.68 -7.62 6.04
C GLY A 799 -14.86 -7.71 5.05
N GLY A 800 -14.93 -6.78 4.09
CA GLY A 800 -16.05 -6.67 3.15
C GLY A 800 -16.20 -7.80 2.12
N GLU A 801 -15.21 -8.69 1.99
CA GLU A 801 -15.23 -9.83 1.06
C GLU A 801 -14.93 -11.16 1.80
N PRO A 802 -15.57 -12.28 1.42
CA PRO A 802 -15.16 -13.61 1.88
C PRO A 802 -13.69 -13.87 1.55
N GLY A 803 -12.86 -14.13 2.57
CA GLY A 803 -11.41 -14.26 2.42
C GLY A 803 -10.60 -12.96 2.49
N GLY A 804 -11.26 -11.81 2.74
CA GLY A 804 -10.60 -10.54 3.03
C GLY A 804 -9.85 -10.53 4.37
N GLU A 805 -8.96 -9.54 4.57
CA GLU A 805 -8.10 -9.43 5.77
C GLU A 805 -8.90 -9.47 7.09
N ALA A 806 -8.36 -10.16 8.09
CA ALA A 806 -8.93 -10.56 9.40
C ALA A 806 -9.56 -9.47 10.29
N LEU A 807 -9.41 -8.20 9.92
CA LEU A 807 -9.72 -7.06 10.76
C LEU A 807 -10.35 -5.99 9.89
N SER A 808 -11.65 -5.75 10.12
CA SER A 808 -12.46 -4.77 9.39
C SER A 808 -11.79 -3.39 9.28
N GLY A 809 -12.28 -2.58 8.34
CA GLY A 809 -11.85 -1.18 8.24
C GLY A 809 -12.03 -0.39 9.55
N LEU A 810 -13.02 -0.72 10.39
CA LEU A 810 -13.22 -0.06 11.68
C LEU A 810 -12.05 -0.32 12.63
N ALA A 811 -11.61 -1.57 12.75
CA ALA A 811 -10.48 -1.92 13.60
C ALA A 811 -9.21 -1.17 13.18
N GLN A 812 -8.96 -1.11 11.86
CA GLN A 812 -7.86 -0.35 11.28
C GLN A 812 -7.94 1.15 11.63
N GLY A 813 -9.13 1.74 11.48
CA GLY A 813 -9.38 3.15 11.82
C GLY A 813 -9.01 3.46 13.28
N PHE A 814 -9.43 2.62 14.23
CA PHE A 814 -9.14 2.82 15.65
C PHE A 814 -7.67 2.62 16.02
N PHE A 815 -6.98 1.60 15.48
CA PHE A 815 -5.52 1.45 15.69
C PHE A 815 -4.74 2.64 15.13
N TYR A 816 -5.14 3.13 13.95
CA TYR A 816 -4.55 4.34 13.39
C TYR A 816 -4.81 5.56 14.27
N ALA A 817 -6.02 5.69 14.82
CA ALA A 817 -6.41 6.80 15.69
C ALA A 817 -5.65 6.82 17.04
N GLY A 818 -5.17 5.66 17.50
CA GLY A 818 -4.32 5.51 18.68
C GLY A 818 -4.83 4.52 19.75
N ALA A 819 -5.82 3.68 19.42
CA ALA A 819 -6.24 2.59 20.30
C ALA A 819 -5.15 1.51 20.40
N ARG A 820 -4.91 0.97 21.59
CA ARG A 820 -3.96 -0.14 21.82
C ARG A 820 -4.58 -1.52 21.66
N ALA A 821 -5.85 -1.65 22.03
CA ALA A 821 -6.63 -2.86 21.84
C ALA A 821 -8.09 -2.57 21.54
N LEU A 822 -8.77 -3.55 20.94
CA LEU A 822 -10.17 -3.50 20.55
C LEU A 822 -10.91 -4.75 21.05
N LEU A 823 -12.17 -4.62 21.44
CA LEU A 823 -13.08 -5.76 21.56
C LEU A 823 -14.13 -5.64 20.45
N VAL A 824 -14.13 -6.58 19.51
CA VAL A 824 -14.92 -6.51 18.25
C VAL A 824 -15.64 -7.83 17.98
N SER A 825 -16.72 -7.81 17.19
CA SER A 825 -17.53 -9.00 16.91
C SER A 825 -17.35 -9.55 15.48
N HIS A 826 -17.24 -10.88 15.33
CA HIS A 826 -17.16 -11.54 14.02
C HIS A 826 -18.50 -11.66 13.29
N TRP A 827 -19.62 -11.63 14.02
CA TRP A 827 -20.95 -11.72 13.43
C TRP A 827 -21.95 -10.85 14.19
N PRO A 828 -23.17 -10.65 13.64
CA PRO A 828 -24.26 -10.02 14.36
C PRO A 828 -24.59 -10.76 15.66
N VAL A 829 -24.76 -10.02 16.76
CA VAL A 829 -24.93 -10.58 18.10
C VAL A 829 -26.38 -10.48 18.59
N GLU A 830 -26.81 -11.45 19.40
CA GLU A 830 -28.06 -11.36 20.14
C GLU A 830 -27.87 -10.41 21.34
N SER A 831 -28.81 -9.49 21.51
CA SER A 831 -28.63 -8.36 22.41
C SER A 831 -28.46 -8.78 23.87
N GLN A 832 -29.30 -9.70 24.38
CA GLN A 832 -29.23 -10.09 25.80
C GLN A 832 -27.95 -10.85 26.14
N SER A 833 -27.51 -11.76 25.26
CA SER A 833 -26.25 -12.48 25.45
C SER A 833 -25.05 -11.55 25.39
N ALA A 834 -25.06 -10.56 24.48
CA ALA A 834 -24.01 -9.55 24.37
C ALA A 834 -23.92 -8.68 25.63
N VAL A 835 -25.04 -8.14 26.12
CA VAL A 835 -25.09 -7.36 27.37
C VAL A 835 -24.56 -8.16 28.56
N ALA A 836 -24.98 -9.43 28.68
CA ALA A 836 -24.54 -10.31 29.76
C ALA A 836 -23.03 -10.58 29.71
N LEU A 837 -22.50 -10.88 28.52
CA LEU A 837 -21.07 -11.10 28.33
C LEU A 837 -20.26 -9.83 28.66
N MET A 838 -20.64 -8.69 28.09
CA MET A 838 -19.90 -7.43 28.23
C MET A 838 -19.86 -6.94 29.68
N THR A 839 -21.00 -6.93 30.36
CA THR A 839 -21.05 -6.48 31.75
C THR A 839 -20.27 -7.40 32.68
N ASP A 840 -20.28 -8.72 32.45
CA ASP A 840 -19.52 -9.68 33.26
C ASP A 840 -18.00 -9.53 33.07
N ILE A 841 -17.52 -9.26 31.85
CA ILE A 841 -16.09 -8.98 31.59
C ILE A 841 -15.57 -7.84 32.47
N PHE A 842 -16.27 -6.71 32.48
CA PHE A 842 -15.85 -5.55 33.27
C PHE A 842 -16.06 -5.75 34.76
N ALA A 843 -17.14 -6.41 35.17
CA ALA A 843 -17.39 -6.72 36.58
C ALA A 843 -16.28 -7.61 37.17
N ARG A 844 -15.81 -8.62 36.43
CA ARG A 844 -14.71 -9.49 36.84
C ARG A 844 -13.39 -8.73 36.99
N ARG A 845 -13.04 -7.87 36.03
CA ARG A 845 -11.83 -7.03 36.11
C ARG A 845 -11.91 -6.00 37.23
N ALA A 846 -13.10 -5.47 37.51
CA ALA A 846 -13.31 -4.55 38.64
C ALA A 846 -13.14 -5.28 39.98
N ALA A 847 -13.55 -6.55 40.07
CA ALA A 847 -13.39 -7.38 41.26
C ALA A 847 -11.96 -7.89 41.46
N ASP A 848 -11.24 -8.19 40.37
CA ASP A 848 -9.84 -8.63 40.37
C ASP A 848 -9.01 -7.83 39.36
N PRO A 849 -8.30 -6.78 39.80
CA PRO A 849 -7.44 -5.98 38.93
C PRO A 849 -6.25 -6.74 38.33
N ALA A 850 -5.89 -7.92 38.84
CA ALA A 850 -4.84 -8.76 38.27
C ALA A 850 -5.33 -9.58 37.07
N LEU A 851 -6.65 -9.69 36.89
CA LEU A 851 -7.27 -10.44 35.80
C LEU A 851 -7.08 -9.70 34.47
N THR A 852 -6.44 -10.36 33.52
CA THR A 852 -6.27 -9.78 32.18
C THR A 852 -7.61 -9.69 31.44
N ALA A 853 -7.69 -8.83 30.43
CA ALA A 853 -8.90 -8.72 29.60
C ALA A 853 -9.28 -10.06 28.95
N ALA A 854 -8.28 -10.80 28.45
CA ALA A 854 -8.47 -12.11 27.82
C ALA A 854 -8.99 -13.16 28.82
N GLN A 855 -8.47 -13.17 30.04
CA GLN A 855 -8.94 -14.08 31.10
C GLN A 855 -10.36 -13.73 31.54
N ALA A 856 -10.69 -12.45 31.68
CA ALA A 856 -12.03 -11.99 32.01
C ALA A 856 -13.04 -12.38 30.92
N GLN A 857 -12.68 -12.17 29.65
CA GLN A 857 -13.48 -12.62 28.50
C GLN A 857 -13.68 -14.13 28.52
N ARG A 858 -12.62 -14.91 28.71
CA ARG A 858 -12.73 -16.37 28.80
C ARG A 858 -13.69 -16.81 29.90
N GLN A 859 -13.53 -16.28 31.11
CA GLN A 859 -14.40 -16.65 32.23
C GLN A 859 -15.86 -16.26 31.98
N ALA A 860 -16.11 -15.09 31.39
CA ALA A 860 -17.45 -14.63 31.07
C ALA A 860 -18.11 -15.49 29.98
N SER A 861 -17.38 -15.82 28.91
CA SER A 861 -17.85 -16.72 27.85
C SER A 861 -18.15 -18.13 28.37
N LEU A 862 -17.30 -18.68 29.26
CA LEU A 862 -17.55 -19.97 29.90
C LEU A 862 -18.80 -19.92 30.79
N ALA A 863 -19.00 -18.84 31.57
CA ALA A 863 -20.20 -18.68 32.39
C ALA A 863 -21.48 -18.56 31.55
N LEU A 864 -21.39 -17.96 30.37
CA LEU A 864 -22.51 -17.86 29.42
C LEU A 864 -22.85 -19.23 28.80
N MET A 865 -21.83 -20.03 28.47
CA MET A 865 -21.95 -21.37 27.89
C MET A 865 -22.70 -22.36 28.81
N GLU A 866 -22.57 -22.21 30.13
CA GLU A 866 -23.29 -23.04 31.11
C GLU A 866 -24.80 -22.72 31.17
N GLN A 867 -25.25 -21.62 30.59
CA GLN A 867 -26.67 -21.29 30.51
C GLN A 867 -27.30 -22.02 29.31
N PRO A 868 -28.32 -22.89 29.50
CA PRO A 868 -28.88 -23.69 28.40
C PRO A 868 -29.33 -22.86 27.19
N LYS A 869 -29.87 -21.66 27.43
CA LYS A 869 -30.31 -20.71 26.40
C LYS A 869 -29.17 -20.21 25.50
N TRP A 870 -27.95 -20.11 26.03
CA TRP A 870 -26.79 -19.49 25.36
C TRP A 870 -25.60 -20.46 25.22
N SER A 871 -25.85 -21.76 25.33
CA SER A 871 -24.81 -22.80 25.20
C SER A 871 -24.20 -22.88 23.79
N HIS A 872 -24.95 -22.47 22.77
CA HIS A 872 -24.50 -22.46 21.38
C HIS A 872 -23.43 -21.36 21.13
N PRO A 873 -22.34 -21.66 20.38
CA PRO A 873 -21.21 -20.72 20.15
C PRO A 873 -21.59 -19.37 19.56
N ALA A 874 -22.70 -19.30 18.82
CA ALA A 874 -23.25 -18.05 18.30
C ALA A 874 -23.45 -16.95 19.36
N TYR A 875 -23.66 -17.32 20.64
CA TYR A 875 -23.94 -16.38 21.74
C TYR A 875 -22.71 -15.97 22.55
N TRP A 876 -21.77 -16.89 22.79
CA TRP A 876 -20.62 -16.65 23.70
C TRP A 876 -19.29 -16.41 22.97
N ALA A 877 -19.18 -16.79 21.70
CA ALA A 877 -17.97 -16.64 20.90
C ALA A 877 -17.89 -15.44 19.93
N PRO A 878 -18.90 -14.54 19.76
CA PRO A 878 -18.85 -13.54 18.69
C PRO A 878 -17.71 -12.54 18.88
N PHE A 879 -17.38 -12.21 20.12
CA PHE A 879 -16.39 -11.18 20.43
C PHE A 879 -14.98 -11.76 20.51
N ILE A 880 -14.02 -11.01 19.98
CA ILE A 880 -12.59 -11.27 20.12
C ILE A 880 -11.89 -10.01 20.63
N LEU A 881 -10.90 -10.23 21.51
CA LEU A 881 -9.97 -9.20 21.92
C LEU A 881 -8.85 -9.11 20.88
N VAL A 882 -8.65 -7.93 20.29
CA VAL A 882 -7.62 -7.65 19.29
C VAL A 882 -6.62 -6.65 19.86
N GLY A 883 -5.34 -7.01 19.94
CA GLY A 883 -4.33 -6.25 20.67
C GLY A 883 -4.44 -6.43 22.18
N ASP A 884 -3.48 -5.89 22.92
CA ASP A 884 -3.39 -6.05 24.36
C ASP A 884 -3.69 -4.74 25.11
N PRO A 885 -4.81 -4.64 25.86
CA PRO A 885 -5.14 -3.44 26.64
C PRO A 885 -4.34 -3.30 27.93
N GLY A 886 -3.51 -4.29 28.29
CA GLY A 886 -2.73 -4.31 29.53
C GLY A 886 -3.46 -4.89 30.75
#